data_AF-A0A409W6Y4-F1
#
_entry.id   AF-A0A409W6Y4-F1
#
_cell.length_a   1.000
_cell.length_b   1.000
_cell.length_c   1.000
_cell.angle_alpha   90.00
_cell.angle_beta   90.00
_cell.angle_gamma   90.00
#
_symmetry.space_group_name_H-M   'P 1'
#
loop_
_entity.id
_entity.type
_entity.pdbx_description
1 polymer ?
#
loop_
_entity_poly.entity_id
_entity_poly.type
_entity_poly.pdbx_seq_one_letter_code
_entity_poly.pdbx_strand_id
1 'polypeptide(L)'
;MSTPNSSGSTKKRVVVLGAGVIGLTTALKLQETGKYDVQIVAEVLPSDPKTIKYTSHWAGAYHVIDEEAGTPGEALQKKTFDEMWSLSAPGSPAEHCFLRCKHTHYFAAEQERPHLLERMPNFQPVPKDELPAGIHTGFSFESVTIDVPVYLKYLLQQFLAKGGSVDLKQIEHIDKLLDGPDAVVVCTGLGSRTLGGMEDLDVYPARGQTVILEAPWVRNLKVLENLKDGKWTWTYIIPRKSGDVVVGGTKEANDWESKPRPETTTDILRRALAICPELASPETRDKLQGAAPAVEDVLPLVKEEAVGLRPMRKGGPRIELESRKGPSGKDIPVVLNYGHGAEGYIKSIGSAYAALQLLEGALSNMSGTSVKHITVLGAGVIGLTTALKIQKKGGYQVTILAEHFPTDPKNIKYASHFAGAHHVSVAGSDPVQRDIDLETFRTMWDLSSPEGAAPACFLRLPQVEYYREEPNLETLKLMPSFRELPEGALVPEAVRGITYDTVNTDAPTFLNYLLAEFLASGGTIVRGSVMHINQVIESGPGAFASSSGEAGARSKYPLPDAVVVCLGLGARYLGGVEDTNVYPVRGQTVLLRAPWVKRCMSLSGGKDGIWTYVIPRRSGDVIVGGTYDANDWYSLPRPETTQDIFRRVLEICPELVPPEVRSEGRKGSIEDLLPIIVEENCGFRPCRKGGVRLEKEWLQTPSRTIPVVHNYGQVVFLGLPLTGVLTTPRNRHGGFGYIACYGSASAALRLLEEALIGR
;
A
#
# COMPACT_ATOMS: atom_id res chain seq x y z
N MET A 1 -44.49 8.17 -35.16
CA MET A 1 -43.34 7.24 -35.33
C MET A 1 -42.29 7.65 -34.31
N SER A 2 -42.30 7.00 -33.16
CA SER A 2 -41.31 7.18 -32.09
C SER A 2 -40.06 6.39 -32.44
N THR A 3 -38.92 7.07 -32.50
CA THR A 3 -37.59 6.48 -32.66
C THR A 3 -37.29 5.51 -31.50
N PRO A 4 -36.76 4.30 -31.77
CA PRO A 4 -36.35 3.40 -30.70
C PRO A 4 -35.02 3.86 -30.10
N ASN A 5 -35.01 4.02 -28.78
CA ASN A 5 -33.80 4.17 -27.97
C ASN A 5 -32.91 2.93 -28.16
N SER A 6 -31.74 3.08 -28.79
CA SER A 6 -30.67 2.09 -28.81
C SER A 6 -29.49 2.57 -27.95
N SER A 7 -29.25 1.87 -26.83
CA SER A 7 -27.90 1.57 -26.29
C SER A 7 -28.00 0.91 -24.90
N GLY A 8 -28.69 -0.22 -24.81
CA GLY A 8 -28.44 -1.15 -23.70
C GLY A 8 -27.14 -1.88 -23.98
N SER A 9 -26.04 -1.48 -23.33
CA SER A 9 -24.80 -2.27 -23.35
C SER A 9 -25.11 -3.66 -22.78
N THR A 10 -24.94 -4.71 -23.60
CA THR A 10 -25.07 -6.10 -23.14
C THR A 10 -23.93 -6.39 -22.15
N LYS A 11 -24.29 -6.75 -20.92
CA LYS A 11 -23.30 -7.13 -19.88
C LYS A 11 -22.50 -8.34 -20.35
N LYS A 12 -21.19 -8.35 -20.06
CA LYS A 12 -20.33 -9.51 -20.34
C LYS A 12 -20.61 -10.62 -19.33
N ARG A 13 -20.68 -11.87 -19.79
CA ARG A 13 -21.00 -13.01 -18.91
C ARG A 13 -19.74 -13.53 -18.22
N VAL A 14 -19.75 -13.61 -16.90
CA VAL A 14 -18.62 -14.12 -16.10
C VAL A 14 -19.08 -15.27 -15.22
N VAL A 15 -18.34 -16.39 -15.25
CA VAL A 15 -18.59 -17.54 -14.37
C VAL A 15 -17.56 -17.55 -13.24
N VAL A 16 -18.02 -17.59 -11.99
CA VAL A 16 -17.17 -17.79 -10.82
C VAL A 16 -17.35 -19.22 -10.32
N LEU A 17 -16.29 -20.02 -10.37
CA LEU A 17 -16.29 -21.41 -9.91
C LEU A 17 -15.90 -21.47 -8.43
N GLY A 18 -16.86 -21.82 -7.57
CA GLY A 18 -16.69 -21.94 -6.12
C GLY A 18 -17.48 -20.88 -5.36
N ALA A 19 -18.19 -21.30 -4.31
CA ALA A 19 -19.02 -20.44 -3.46
C ALA A 19 -18.46 -20.25 -2.05
N GLY A 20 -17.16 -20.48 -1.85
CA GLY A 20 -16.47 -20.13 -0.60
C GLY A 20 -16.32 -18.62 -0.45
N VAL A 21 -15.73 -18.17 0.66
CA VAL A 21 -15.55 -16.72 0.93
C VAL A 21 -14.88 -16.00 -0.24
N ILE A 22 -13.82 -16.57 -0.83
CA ILE A 22 -13.12 -16.00 -1.99
C ILE A 22 -14.03 -15.90 -3.22
N GLY A 23 -14.83 -16.92 -3.48
CA GLY A 23 -15.75 -16.94 -4.62
C GLY A 23 -16.88 -15.92 -4.47
N LEU A 24 -17.51 -15.88 -3.29
CA LEU A 24 -18.61 -14.97 -2.98
C LEU A 24 -18.15 -13.50 -3.00
N THR A 25 -17.01 -13.17 -2.38
CA THR A 25 -16.48 -11.79 -2.42
C THR A 25 -16.09 -11.39 -3.84
N THR A 26 -15.50 -12.30 -4.63
CA THR A 26 -15.15 -12.04 -6.03
C THR A 26 -16.39 -11.79 -6.89
N ALA A 27 -17.42 -12.63 -6.74
CA ALA A 27 -18.66 -12.49 -7.49
C ALA A 27 -19.39 -11.16 -7.18
N LEU A 28 -19.45 -10.77 -5.90
CA LEU A 28 -20.00 -9.47 -5.48
C LEU A 28 -19.19 -8.30 -6.04
N LYS A 29 -17.85 -8.37 -5.97
CA LYS A 29 -16.97 -7.31 -6.48
C LYS A 29 -17.12 -7.13 -8.00
N LEU A 30 -17.32 -8.23 -8.74
CA LEU A 30 -17.65 -8.18 -10.16
C LEU A 30 -19.01 -7.50 -10.41
N GLN A 31 -20.06 -7.84 -9.63
CA GLN A 31 -21.38 -7.23 -9.78
C GLN A 31 -21.39 -5.72 -9.47
N GLU A 32 -20.57 -5.26 -8.51
CA GLU A 32 -20.44 -3.85 -8.13
C GLU A 32 -20.02 -2.95 -9.30
N THR A 33 -19.32 -3.49 -10.30
CA THR A 33 -18.94 -2.73 -11.49
C THR A 33 -20.12 -2.37 -12.40
N GLY A 34 -21.24 -3.11 -12.30
CA GLY A 34 -22.37 -3.02 -13.21
C GLY A 34 -22.12 -3.56 -14.63
N LYS A 35 -20.89 -3.99 -14.96
CA LYS A 35 -20.48 -4.42 -16.31
C LYS A 35 -20.77 -5.90 -16.61
N TYR A 36 -20.92 -6.71 -15.57
CA TYR A 36 -20.93 -8.17 -15.69
C TYR A 36 -22.27 -8.78 -15.30
N ASP A 37 -22.67 -9.78 -16.05
CA ASP A 37 -23.66 -10.78 -15.65
C ASP A 37 -22.91 -11.96 -15.03
N VAL A 38 -23.10 -12.17 -13.73
CA VAL A 38 -22.24 -13.06 -12.93
C VAL A 38 -23.03 -14.29 -12.49
N GLN A 39 -22.49 -15.46 -12.81
CA GLN A 39 -23.00 -16.76 -12.37
C GLN A 39 -21.98 -17.44 -11.47
N ILE A 40 -22.41 -17.91 -10.30
CA ILE A 40 -21.60 -18.82 -9.46
C ILE A 40 -21.94 -20.25 -9.84
N VAL A 41 -20.92 -21.07 -10.08
CA VAL A 41 -21.05 -22.53 -10.21
C VAL A 41 -20.36 -23.16 -9.01
N ALA A 42 -21.06 -23.98 -8.23
CA ALA A 42 -20.47 -24.61 -7.05
C ALA A 42 -21.18 -25.94 -6.69
N GLU A 43 -20.43 -26.87 -6.10
CA GLU A 43 -21.00 -28.13 -5.56
C GLU A 43 -21.68 -27.93 -4.20
N VAL A 44 -21.23 -26.93 -3.41
CA VAL A 44 -21.67 -26.68 -2.04
C VAL A 44 -21.88 -25.19 -1.82
N LEU A 45 -22.99 -24.82 -1.19
CA LEU A 45 -23.37 -23.46 -0.83
C LEU A 45 -23.32 -23.22 0.69
N PRO A 46 -23.28 -21.93 1.12
CA PRO A 46 -23.35 -21.54 2.53
C PRO A 46 -24.50 -22.11 3.39
N SER A 47 -25.57 -22.60 2.76
CA SER A 47 -26.73 -23.15 3.48
C SER A 47 -26.78 -24.68 3.49
N ASP A 48 -25.86 -25.34 2.77
CA ASP A 48 -25.79 -26.79 2.71
C ASP A 48 -25.17 -27.38 4.00
N PRO A 49 -25.42 -28.67 4.28
CA PRO A 49 -24.77 -29.36 5.39
C PRO A 49 -23.24 -29.21 5.34
N LYS A 50 -22.63 -28.98 6.51
CA LYS A 50 -21.19 -28.80 6.60
C LYS A 50 -20.45 -30.04 6.08
N THR A 51 -19.43 -29.81 5.25
CA THR A 51 -18.58 -30.84 4.65
C THR A 51 -17.15 -30.32 4.51
N ILE A 52 -16.18 -31.22 4.54
CA ILE A 52 -14.76 -30.87 4.31
C ILE A 52 -14.48 -30.40 2.88
N LYS A 53 -15.39 -30.65 1.94
CA LYS A 53 -15.33 -30.09 0.57
C LYS A 53 -15.56 -28.57 0.54
N TYR A 54 -16.11 -28.00 1.60
CA TYR A 54 -16.41 -26.57 1.72
C TYR A 54 -15.73 -25.99 2.96
N THR A 55 -14.47 -25.57 2.80
CA THR A 55 -13.63 -25.10 3.92
C THR A 55 -14.22 -23.90 4.65
N SER A 56 -14.93 -23.01 3.95
CA SER A 56 -15.32 -21.71 4.50
C SER A 56 -16.16 -21.80 5.77
N HIS A 57 -17.01 -22.83 5.94
CA HIS A 57 -17.80 -23.01 7.17
C HIS A 57 -16.97 -23.19 8.46
N TRP A 58 -15.74 -23.65 8.34
CA TRP A 58 -14.92 -24.11 9.46
C TRP A 58 -13.96 -23.04 9.98
N ALA A 59 -13.96 -21.84 9.39
CA ALA A 59 -12.98 -20.81 9.73
C ALA A 59 -13.24 -20.21 11.13
N GLY A 60 -12.15 -19.94 11.85
CA GLY A 60 -12.17 -19.11 13.05
C GLY A 60 -12.49 -17.65 12.72
N ALA A 61 -11.93 -17.15 11.61
CA ALA A 61 -12.23 -15.86 10.97
C ALA A 61 -12.21 -14.63 11.91
N TYR A 62 -11.01 -14.11 12.12
CA TYR A 62 -10.77 -12.75 12.59
C TYR A 62 -9.86 -12.04 11.58
N HIS A 63 -9.78 -10.71 11.67
CA HIS A 63 -8.84 -9.96 10.86
C HIS A 63 -7.58 -9.56 11.66
N VAL A 64 -6.43 -9.58 11.00
CA VAL A 64 -5.19 -8.97 11.47
C VAL A 64 -4.37 -8.56 10.24
N ILE A 65 -3.50 -7.55 10.37
CA ILE A 65 -2.51 -7.23 9.35
C ILE A 65 -1.15 -7.64 9.93
N ASP A 66 -0.63 -8.77 9.48
CA ASP A 66 0.57 -9.44 10.01
C ASP A 66 1.57 -9.81 8.90
N GLU A 67 1.43 -9.18 7.74
CA GLU A 67 2.37 -9.26 6.61
C GLU A 67 3.37 -8.10 6.63
N GLU A 68 4.58 -8.35 6.11
CA GLU A 68 5.62 -7.33 5.98
C GLU A 68 5.15 -6.18 5.08
N ALA A 69 5.54 -4.96 5.47
CA ALA A 69 5.20 -3.76 4.72
C ALA A 69 5.81 -3.77 3.31
N GLY A 70 5.03 -3.41 2.31
CA GLY A 70 5.37 -3.42 0.89
C GLY A 70 5.10 -4.75 0.18
N THR A 71 4.59 -5.79 0.86
CA THR A 71 4.32 -7.08 0.23
C THR A 71 2.93 -7.12 -0.43
N PRO A 72 2.73 -7.94 -1.48
CA PRO A 72 1.40 -8.19 -2.02
C PRO A 72 0.43 -8.73 -0.96
N GLY A 73 0.92 -9.57 -0.04
CA GLY A 73 0.13 -10.12 1.06
C GLY A 73 -0.47 -9.03 1.94
N GLU A 74 0.36 -8.08 2.36
CA GLU A 74 -0.06 -6.92 3.14
C GLU A 74 -1.10 -6.07 2.42
N ALA A 75 -0.94 -5.81 1.12
CA ALA A 75 -1.92 -5.04 0.35
C ALA A 75 -3.32 -5.71 0.35
N LEU A 76 -3.36 -7.05 0.21
CA LEU A 76 -4.61 -7.81 0.27
C LEU A 76 -5.25 -7.76 1.65
N GLN A 77 -4.44 -7.90 2.71
CA GLN A 77 -4.91 -7.84 4.10
C GLN A 77 -5.43 -6.44 4.43
N LYS A 78 -4.68 -5.39 4.12
CA LYS A 78 -5.09 -4.00 4.38
C LYS A 78 -6.40 -3.67 3.68
N LYS A 79 -6.51 -4.01 2.38
CA LYS A 79 -7.74 -3.75 1.62
C LYS A 79 -8.94 -4.46 2.23
N THR A 80 -8.75 -5.70 2.69
CA THR A 80 -9.80 -6.48 3.33
C THR A 80 -10.16 -5.92 4.71
N PHE A 81 -9.18 -5.49 5.49
CA PHE A 81 -9.40 -4.87 6.80
C PHE A 81 -10.22 -3.60 6.67
N ASP A 82 -9.82 -2.69 5.77
CA ASP A 82 -10.50 -1.39 5.59
C ASP A 82 -11.99 -1.59 5.24
N GLU A 83 -12.28 -2.54 4.35
CA GLU A 83 -13.66 -2.82 3.91
C GLU A 83 -14.46 -3.56 5.00
N MET A 84 -13.89 -4.56 5.67
CA MET A 84 -14.56 -5.23 6.81
C MET A 84 -14.75 -4.30 8.01
N TRP A 85 -13.81 -3.39 8.24
CA TRP A 85 -13.94 -2.37 9.27
C TRP A 85 -15.14 -1.49 8.94
N SER A 86 -15.25 -0.98 7.71
CA SER A 86 -16.44 -0.23 7.28
C SER A 86 -17.74 -1.04 7.42
N LEU A 87 -17.75 -2.30 6.95
CA LEU A 87 -18.93 -3.18 7.03
C LEU A 87 -19.36 -3.50 8.46
N SER A 88 -18.45 -3.46 9.43
CA SER A 88 -18.72 -3.69 10.85
C SER A 88 -19.12 -2.43 11.62
N ALA A 89 -19.19 -1.27 10.96
CA ALA A 89 -19.61 -0.02 11.62
C ALA A 89 -21.07 -0.10 12.09
N PRO A 90 -21.41 0.54 13.22
CA PRO A 90 -22.79 0.66 13.69
C PRO A 90 -23.73 1.20 12.60
N GLY A 91 -24.85 0.50 12.36
CA GLY A 91 -25.84 0.88 11.35
C GLY A 91 -25.52 0.41 9.92
N SER A 92 -24.37 -0.23 9.69
CA SER A 92 -24.10 -0.92 8.43
C SER A 92 -25.08 -2.08 8.22
N PRO A 93 -25.57 -2.34 6.99
CA PRO A 93 -26.39 -3.52 6.70
C PRO A 93 -25.72 -4.84 7.09
N ALA A 94 -24.39 -4.88 7.06
CA ALA A 94 -23.60 -6.06 7.40
C ALA A 94 -23.17 -6.11 8.88
N GLU A 95 -23.51 -5.12 9.71
CA GLU A 95 -23.01 -5.02 11.10
C GLU A 95 -23.24 -6.31 11.90
N HIS A 96 -24.40 -6.95 11.70
CA HIS A 96 -24.79 -8.19 12.36
C HIS A 96 -23.87 -9.39 12.04
N CYS A 97 -23.07 -9.33 10.97
CA CYS A 97 -22.08 -10.35 10.60
C CYS A 97 -20.77 -10.25 11.40
N PHE A 98 -20.53 -9.12 12.08
CA PHE A 98 -19.23 -8.77 12.63
C PHE A 98 -19.31 -8.38 14.10
N LEU A 99 -18.22 -8.65 14.83
CA LEU A 99 -17.99 -8.11 16.17
C LEU A 99 -16.67 -7.34 16.15
N ARG A 100 -16.74 -6.01 16.33
CA ARG A 100 -15.55 -5.22 16.66
C ARG A 100 -15.20 -5.47 18.12
N CYS A 101 -13.95 -5.83 18.38
CA CYS A 101 -13.51 -6.20 19.73
C CYS A 101 -12.05 -5.86 19.97
N LYS A 102 -11.67 -5.82 21.25
CA LYS A 102 -10.27 -5.83 21.67
C LYS A 102 -9.66 -7.19 21.29
N HIS A 103 -8.55 -7.15 20.56
CA HIS A 103 -7.69 -8.28 20.24
C HIS A 103 -6.43 -8.18 21.10
N THR A 104 -6.15 -9.20 21.89
CA THR A 104 -4.85 -9.38 22.55
C THR A 104 -4.07 -10.54 21.92
N HIS A 105 -2.92 -10.22 21.35
CA HIS A 105 -2.01 -11.16 20.71
C HIS A 105 -0.81 -11.40 21.63
N TYR A 106 -0.63 -12.64 22.06
CA TYR A 106 0.43 -13.08 22.96
C TYR A 106 1.49 -13.91 22.23
N PHE A 107 2.73 -13.76 22.69
CA PHE A 107 3.89 -14.48 22.18
C PHE A 107 4.63 -15.15 23.34
N ALA A 108 4.86 -16.45 23.21
CA ALA A 108 5.71 -17.20 24.14
C ALA A 108 7.20 -16.85 24.00
N ALA A 109 7.59 -16.12 22.95
CA ALA A 109 8.95 -15.60 22.76
C ALA A 109 8.94 -14.07 22.86
N GLU A 110 10.07 -13.48 23.26
CA GLU A 110 10.23 -12.03 23.22
C GLU A 110 10.09 -11.50 21.80
N GLN A 111 9.33 -10.42 21.63
CA GLN A 111 9.19 -9.71 20.36
C GLN A 111 9.76 -8.30 20.48
N GLU A 112 10.46 -7.84 19.44
CA GLU A 112 11.02 -6.50 19.35
C GLU A 112 9.96 -5.47 18.89
N ARG A 113 10.26 -4.18 19.08
CA ARG A 113 9.53 -3.08 18.45
C ARG A 113 10.43 -2.41 17.40
N PRO A 114 9.89 -1.99 16.24
CA PRO A 114 8.47 -1.91 15.86
C PRO A 114 7.89 -3.22 15.26
N HIS A 115 6.79 -3.72 15.83
CA HIS A 115 6.12 -4.95 15.38
C HIS A 115 5.07 -4.67 14.29
N LEU A 116 4.80 -5.62 13.39
CA LEU A 116 3.82 -5.48 12.28
C LEU A 116 2.41 -5.02 12.75
N LEU A 117 2.06 -5.39 13.98
CA LEU A 117 0.78 -5.12 14.63
C LEU A 117 0.62 -3.66 15.08
N GLU A 118 1.67 -2.82 15.09
CA GLU A 118 1.60 -1.39 15.46
C GLU A 118 0.64 -0.58 14.58
N ARG A 119 0.28 -1.14 13.43
CA ARG A 119 -0.61 -0.54 12.44
C ARG A 119 -2.09 -0.78 12.75
N MET A 120 -2.39 -1.70 13.66
CA MET A 120 -3.75 -1.99 14.06
C MET A 120 -4.33 -0.84 14.92
N PRO A 121 -5.64 -0.56 14.84
CA PRO A 121 -6.25 0.52 15.61
C PRO A 121 -6.06 0.34 17.12
N ASN A 122 -5.81 1.43 17.85
CA ASN A 122 -5.64 1.42 19.30
C ASN A 122 -4.55 0.44 19.80
N PHE A 123 -3.49 0.26 19.01
CA PHE A 123 -2.36 -0.58 19.39
C PHE A 123 -1.67 -0.09 20.68
N GLN A 124 -1.44 -1.03 21.58
CA GLN A 124 -0.77 -0.84 22.86
C GLN A 124 -0.01 -2.14 23.24
N PRO A 125 1.17 -2.04 23.84
CA PRO A 125 1.78 -3.20 24.51
C PRO A 125 0.99 -3.60 25.76
N VAL A 126 0.96 -4.90 26.07
CA VAL A 126 0.44 -5.41 27.34
C VAL A 126 1.53 -5.28 28.41
N PRO A 127 1.24 -4.69 29.59
CA PRO A 127 2.19 -4.61 30.70
C PRO A 127 2.70 -5.99 31.13
N LYS A 128 3.99 -6.09 31.52
CA LYS A 128 4.63 -7.37 31.85
C LYS A 128 3.97 -8.08 33.04
N ASP A 129 3.42 -7.32 33.98
CA ASP A 129 2.69 -7.80 35.16
C ASP A 129 1.25 -8.26 34.84
N GLU A 130 0.72 -7.89 33.66
CA GLU A 130 -0.57 -8.38 33.15
C GLU A 130 -0.44 -9.60 32.22
N LEU A 131 0.79 -10.04 31.91
CA LEU A 131 1.03 -11.19 31.04
C LEU A 131 0.72 -12.51 31.77
N PRO A 132 -0.03 -13.43 31.14
CA PRO A 132 -0.19 -14.79 31.66
C PRO A 132 1.15 -15.51 31.84
N ALA A 133 1.17 -16.50 32.74
CA ALA A 133 2.37 -17.29 33.01
C ALA A 133 2.93 -17.95 31.73
N GLY A 134 4.24 -17.79 31.50
CA GLY A 134 4.94 -18.33 30.33
C GLY A 134 4.82 -17.49 29.05
N ILE A 135 4.20 -16.31 29.12
CA ILE A 135 4.10 -15.36 28.01
C ILE A 135 5.14 -14.25 28.21
N HIS A 136 5.94 -14.00 27.17
CA HIS A 136 7.04 -13.04 27.21
C HIS A 136 6.68 -11.69 26.61
N THR A 137 5.78 -11.66 25.63
CA THR A 137 5.33 -10.42 24.99
C THR A 137 3.85 -10.48 24.64
N GLY A 138 3.16 -9.35 24.79
CA GLY A 138 1.75 -9.21 24.42
C GLY A 138 1.48 -7.85 23.82
N PHE A 139 0.60 -7.82 22.81
CA PHE A 139 0.09 -6.61 22.18
C PHE A 139 -1.43 -6.62 22.21
N SER A 140 -2.03 -5.46 22.43
CA SER A 140 -3.46 -5.24 22.42
C SER A 140 -3.82 -4.18 21.40
N PHE A 141 -4.88 -4.40 20.64
CA PHE A 141 -5.40 -3.47 19.63
C PHE A 141 -6.89 -3.78 19.39
N GLU A 142 -7.55 -3.00 18.55
CA GLU A 142 -8.90 -3.33 18.08
C GLU A 142 -8.84 -4.08 16.75
N SER A 143 -9.76 -5.03 16.60
CA SER A 143 -9.97 -5.73 15.34
C SER A 143 -11.43 -6.15 15.18
N VAL A 144 -11.72 -6.93 14.16
CA VAL A 144 -13.02 -7.47 13.83
C VAL A 144 -12.96 -8.99 13.75
N THR A 145 -13.92 -9.66 14.38
CA THR A 145 -14.20 -11.09 14.17
C THR A 145 -15.47 -11.27 13.34
N ILE A 146 -15.57 -12.41 12.68
CA ILE A 146 -16.62 -12.70 11.71
C ILE A 146 -17.47 -13.86 12.22
N ASP A 147 -18.78 -13.65 12.26
CA ASP A 147 -19.73 -14.75 12.40
C ASP A 147 -19.88 -15.47 11.05
N VAL A 148 -19.03 -16.47 10.82
CA VAL A 148 -18.86 -17.13 9.52
C VAL A 148 -20.15 -17.65 8.90
N PRO A 149 -21.01 -18.43 9.61
CA PRO A 149 -22.27 -18.89 9.06
C PRO A 149 -23.21 -17.75 8.63
N VAL A 150 -23.26 -16.66 9.41
CA VAL A 150 -24.09 -15.48 9.12
C VAL A 150 -23.52 -14.73 7.92
N TYR A 151 -22.22 -14.47 7.91
CA TYR A 151 -21.55 -13.70 6.87
C TYR A 151 -21.61 -14.38 5.49
N LEU A 152 -21.39 -15.69 5.41
CA LEU A 152 -21.47 -16.40 4.13
C LEU A 152 -22.89 -16.38 3.55
N LYS A 153 -23.92 -16.52 4.40
CA LYS A 153 -25.32 -16.38 4.00
C LYS A 153 -25.63 -14.96 3.54
N TYR A 154 -25.16 -13.95 4.27
CA TYR A 154 -25.27 -12.55 3.89
C TYR A 154 -24.64 -12.31 2.51
N LEU A 155 -23.39 -12.75 2.27
CA LEU A 155 -22.74 -12.57 0.97
C LEU A 155 -23.52 -13.21 -0.18
N LEU A 156 -24.01 -14.44 0.01
CA LEU A 156 -24.82 -15.11 -1.00
C LEU A 156 -26.16 -14.38 -1.24
N GLN A 157 -26.84 -13.94 -0.19
CA GLN A 157 -28.08 -13.19 -0.30
C GLN A 157 -27.87 -11.87 -1.05
N GLN A 158 -26.80 -11.14 -0.74
CA GLN A 158 -26.45 -9.91 -1.45
C GLN A 158 -26.13 -10.18 -2.93
N PHE A 159 -25.44 -11.28 -3.22
CA PHE A 159 -25.12 -11.68 -4.60
C PHE A 159 -26.39 -11.96 -5.42
N LEU A 160 -27.32 -12.72 -4.85
CA LEU A 160 -28.61 -13.03 -5.48
C LEU A 160 -29.47 -11.77 -5.63
N ALA A 161 -29.54 -10.92 -4.59
CA ALA A 161 -30.30 -9.67 -4.61
C ALA A 161 -29.80 -8.67 -5.68
N LYS A 162 -28.51 -8.72 -6.02
CA LYS A 162 -27.91 -7.94 -7.11
C LYS A 162 -28.10 -8.55 -8.50
N GLY A 163 -28.92 -9.60 -8.62
CA GLY A 163 -29.26 -10.26 -9.89
C GLY A 163 -28.29 -11.36 -10.31
N GLY A 164 -27.44 -11.83 -9.39
CA GLY A 164 -26.54 -12.96 -9.65
C GLY A 164 -27.30 -14.28 -9.68
N SER A 165 -26.78 -15.25 -10.43
CA SER A 165 -27.36 -16.59 -10.51
C SER A 165 -26.41 -17.65 -9.96
N VAL A 166 -26.96 -18.75 -9.47
CA VAL A 166 -26.19 -19.88 -8.93
C VAL A 166 -26.59 -21.15 -9.66
N ASP A 167 -25.61 -21.92 -10.10
CA ASP A 167 -25.76 -23.28 -10.62
C ASP A 167 -25.10 -24.27 -9.65
N LEU A 168 -25.93 -25.07 -8.97
CA LEU A 168 -25.48 -26.06 -8.00
C LEU A 168 -25.04 -27.32 -8.74
N LYS A 169 -23.75 -27.43 -9.02
CA LYS A 169 -23.19 -28.48 -9.86
C LYS A 169 -21.74 -28.77 -9.50
N GLN A 170 -21.40 -30.06 -9.52
CA GLN A 170 -20.02 -30.52 -9.47
C GLN A 170 -19.37 -30.41 -10.86
N ILE A 171 -18.18 -29.82 -10.92
CA ILE A 171 -17.40 -29.65 -12.14
C ILE A 171 -16.13 -30.50 -12.02
N GLU A 172 -15.99 -31.49 -12.89
CA GLU A 172 -14.82 -32.38 -12.92
C GLU A 172 -13.66 -31.81 -13.74
N HIS A 173 -13.94 -30.94 -14.72
CA HIS A 173 -12.93 -30.33 -15.60
C HIS A 173 -13.33 -28.90 -15.98
N ILE A 174 -12.37 -27.97 -15.99
CA ILE A 174 -12.65 -26.55 -16.25
C ILE A 174 -13.28 -26.30 -17.63
N ASP A 175 -12.92 -27.08 -18.65
CA ASP A 175 -13.46 -26.94 -20.02
C ASP A 175 -14.99 -26.96 -20.09
N LYS A 176 -15.67 -27.58 -19.11
CA LYS A 176 -17.14 -27.55 -19.00
C LYS A 176 -17.71 -26.14 -18.75
N LEU A 177 -16.85 -25.18 -18.37
CA LEU A 177 -17.20 -23.80 -18.10
C LEU A 177 -16.72 -22.84 -19.19
N LEU A 178 -16.05 -23.33 -20.23
CA LEU A 178 -15.50 -22.47 -21.30
C LEU A 178 -16.47 -22.26 -22.47
N ASP A 179 -17.67 -22.86 -22.41
CA ASP A 179 -18.71 -22.68 -23.42
C ASP A 179 -19.68 -21.54 -23.06
N GLY A 180 -19.56 -20.43 -23.78
CA GLY A 180 -20.48 -19.29 -23.69
C GLY A 180 -20.09 -18.10 -22.79
N PRO A 181 -19.30 -18.19 -21.70
CA PRO A 181 -18.92 -16.99 -20.96
C PRO A 181 -17.85 -16.17 -21.68
N ASP A 182 -17.71 -14.92 -21.25
CA ASP A 182 -16.64 -14.03 -21.68
C ASP A 182 -15.39 -14.18 -20.81
N ALA A 183 -15.53 -14.67 -19.57
CA ALA A 183 -14.43 -15.00 -18.67
C ALA A 183 -14.87 -15.99 -17.58
N VAL A 184 -13.89 -16.69 -17.00
CA VAL A 184 -14.07 -17.59 -15.85
C VAL A 184 -13.14 -17.15 -14.72
N VAL A 185 -13.60 -17.23 -13.47
CA VAL A 185 -12.78 -17.04 -12.27
C VAL A 185 -12.82 -18.31 -11.43
N VAL A 186 -11.66 -18.88 -11.11
CA VAL A 186 -11.54 -20.15 -10.38
C VAL A 186 -11.21 -19.88 -8.91
N CYS A 187 -12.18 -20.17 -8.03
CA CYS A 187 -12.14 -19.93 -6.58
C CYS A 187 -12.41 -21.22 -5.77
N THR A 188 -11.92 -22.37 -6.25
CA THR A 188 -12.27 -23.71 -5.73
C THR A 188 -11.48 -24.17 -4.50
N GLY A 189 -10.48 -23.41 -4.05
CA GLY A 189 -9.67 -23.77 -2.89
C GLY A 189 -8.95 -25.11 -3.09
N LEU A 190 -9.25 -26.11 -2.25
CA LEU A 190 -8.69 -27.46 -2.37
C LEU A 190 -9.08 -28.15 -3.67
N GLY A 191 -10.24 -27.78 -4.25
CA GLY A 191 -10.70 -28.35 -5.50
C GLY A 191 -9.73 -28.12 -6.67
N SER A 192 -8.91 -27.07 -6.65
CA SER A 192 -7.90 -26.82 -7.69
C SER A 192 -6.84 -27.92 -7.81
N ARG A 193 -6.66 -28.73 -6.75
CA ARG A 193 -5.74 -29.89 -6.79
C ARG A 193 -6.24 -31.00 -7.72
N THR A 194 -7.55 -31.21 -7.79
CA THR A 194 -8.16 -32.36 -8.47
C THR A 194 -9.05 -31.98 -9.64
N LEU A 195 -9.34 -30.68 -9.83
CA LEU A 195 -10.11 -30.18 -10.96
C LEU A 195 -9.30 -30.38 -12.26
N GLY A 196 -9.85 -31.15 -13.19
CA GLY A 196 -9.23 -31.44 -14.48
C GLY A 196 -8.91 -30.14 -15.25
N GLY A 197 -7.70 -30.07 -15.78
CA GLY A 197 -7.16 -28.88 -16.43
C GLY A 197 -6.52 -27.87 -15.47
N MET A 198 -6.70 -28.01 -14.15
CA MET A 198 -5.92 -27.26 -13.15
C MET A 198 -4.82 -28.13 -12.57
N GLU A 199 -5.21 -29.21 -11.87
CA GLU A 199 -4.32 -30.21 -11.26
C GLU A 199 -3.13 -29.59 -10.49
N ASP A 200 -3.39 -28.52 -9.74
CA ASP A 200 -2.34 -27.79 -9.02
C ASP A 200 -1.84 -28.62 -7.82
N LEU A 201 -0.76 -29.37 -8.03
CA LEU A 201 -0.19 -30.27 -7.03
C LEU A 201 0.50 -29.55 -5.86
N ASP A 202 0.71 -28.23 -5.97
CA ASP A 202 1.19 -27.40 -4.87
C ASP A 202 0.09 -27.08 -3.86
N VAL A 203 -1.18 -27.31 -4.21
CA VAL A 203 -2.33 -27.21 -3.30
C VAL A 203 -2.44 -28.47 -2.45
N TYR A 204 -2.52 -28.34 -1.13
CA TYR A 204 -2.64 -29.45 -0.17
C TYR A 204 -3.50 -29.05 1.05
N PRO A 205 -4.14 -30.00 1.75
CA PRO A 205 -4.89 -29.67 2.94
C PRO A 205 -3.98 -29.45 4.15
N ALA A 206 -4.35 -28.50 5.00
CA ALA A 206 -3.94 -28.52 6.40
C ALA A 206 -5.19 -28.65 7.27
N ARG A 207 -5.35 -29.83 7.88
CA ARG A 207 -6.45 -30.12 8.81
C ARG A 207 -6.36 -29.21 10.02
N GLY A 208 -7.49 -28.64 10.40
CA GLY A 208 -7.67 -27.87 11.62
C GLY A 208 -8.89 -28.32 12.36
N GLN A 209 -8.67 -28.81 13.57
CA GLN A 209 -9.74 -29.04 14.54
C GLN A 209 -9.87 -27.83 15.45
N THR A 210 -11.10 -27.37 15.64
CA THR A 210 -11.48 -26.31 16.58
C THR A 210 -12.65 -26.78 17.43
N VAL A 211 -12.95 -26.07 18.52
CA VAL A 211 -14.11 -26.32 19.36
C VAL A 211 -14.96 -25.05 19.38
N ILE A 212 -16.27 -25.17 19.16
CA ILE A 212 -17.20 -24.05 19.26
C ILE A 212 -17.91 -24.14 20.60
N LEU A 213 -17.79 -23.09 21.41
CA LEU A 213 -18.44 -22.98 22.72
C LEU A 213 -19.57 -21.94 22.67
N GLU A 214 -20.62 -22.16 23.45
CA GLU A 214 -21.58 -21.11 23.80
C GLU A 214 -21.08 -20.32 25.01
N ALA A 215 -20.55 -19.13 24.77
CA ALA A 215 -20.00 -18.28 25.82
C ALA A 215 -20.24 -16.79 25.50
N PRO A 216 -21.50 -16.31 25.54
CA PRO A 216 -21.88 -14.96 25.10
C PRO A 216 -21.22 -13.82 25.91
N TRP A 217 -20.67 -14.14 27.09
CA TRP A 217 -19.91 -13.23 27.94
C TRP A 217 -18.46 -13.01 27.46
N VAL A 218 -17.91 -13.89 26.61
CA VAL A 218 -16.57 -13.72 26.04
C VAL A 218 -16.68 -12.84 24.81
N ARG A 219 -16.13 -11.63 24.88
CA ARG A 219 -16.21 -10.61 23.81
C ARG A 219 -14.87 -10.11 23.30
N ASN A 220 -13.76 -10.54 23.90
CA ASN A 220 -12.42 -10.17 23.48
C ASN A 220 -11.77 -11.31 22.71
N LEU A 221 -11.11 -10.97 21.60
CA LEU A 221 -10.30 -11.89 20.82
C LEU A 221 -8.95 -12.07 21.52
N LYS A 222 -8.52 -13.32 21.70
CA LYS A 222 -7.18 -13.65 22.19
C LYS A 222 -6.49 -14.62 21.24
N VAL A 223 -5.21 -14.38 20.95
CA VAL A 223 -4.36 -15.30 20.17
C VAL A 223 -3.07 -15.50 20.93
N LEU A 224 -2.57 -16.73 21.00
CA LEU A 224 -1.26 -17.08 21.51
C LEU A 224 -0.48 -17.83 20.44
N GLU A 225 0.70 -17.32 20.13
CA GLU A 225 1.71 -18.02 19.34
C GLU A 225 2.76 -18.64 20.26
N ASN A 226 2.98 -19.94 20.09
CA ASN A 226 3.91 -20.69 20.90
C ASN A 226 4.80 -21.57 20.01
N LEU A 227 6.11 -21.50 20.22
CA LEU A 227 7.10 -22.34 19.57
C LEU A 227 7.46 -23.49 20.53
N LYS A 228 6.88 -24.67 20.32
CA LYS A 228 7.13 -25.86 21.12
C LYS A 228 7.84 -26.92 20.27
N ASP A 229 8.99 -27.41 20.73
CA ASP A 229 9.80 -28.43 20.04
C ASP A 229 10.16 -28.03 18.58
N GLY A 230 10.42 -26.74 18.36
CA GLY A 230 10.70 -26.19 17.02
C GLY A 230 9.48 -26.11 16.09
N LYS A 231 8.27 -26.37 16.58
CA LYS A 231 7.01 -26.26 15.84
C LYS A 231 6.12 -25.16 16.40
N TRP A 232 5.64 -24.30 15.53
CA TRP A 232 4.66 -23.28 15.88
C TRP A 232 3.30 -23.90 16.16
N THR A 233 2.70 -23.47 17.26
CA THR A 233 1.36 -23.84 17.72
C THR A 233 0.59 -22.57 18.03
N TRP A 234 -0.69 -22.55 17.64
CA TRP A 234 -1.57 -21.40 17.85
C TRP A 234 -2.73 -21.80 18.74
N THR A 235 -3.07 -20.92 19.68
CA THR A 235 -4.30 -21.01 20.47
C THR A 235 -5.06 -19.72 20.27
N TYR A 236 -6.29 -19.79 19.78
CA TYR A 236 -7.12 -18.61 19.54
C TYR A 236 -8.48 -18.76 20.23
N ILE A 237 -9.02 -17.64 20.71
CA ILE A 237 -10.34 -17.52 21.31
C ILE A 237 -11.05 -16.42 20.52
N ILE A 238 -11.92 -16.81 19.60
CA ILE A 238 -12.51 -15.91 18.62
C ILE A 238 -14.00 -15.78 18.91
N PRO A 239 -14.44 -14.72 19.61
CA PRO A 239 -15.84 -14.51 19.91
C PRO A 239 -16.59 -14.09 18.64
N ARG A 240 -17.83 -14.55 18.47
CA ARG A 240 -18.74 -14.14 17.40
C ARG A 240 -19.85 -13.26 17.96
N LYS A 241 -20.47 -12.45 17.09
CA LYS A 241 -21.59 -11.57 17.46
C LYS A 241 -22.78 -12.35 18.04
N SER A 242 -23.00 -13.58 17.59
CA SER A 242 -24.03 -14.52 18.09
C SER A 242 -23.83 -14.96 19.54
N GLY A 243 -22.62 -14.82 20.10
CA GLY A 243 -22.27 -15.34 21.42
C GLY A 243 -21.56 -16.70 21.40
N ASP A 244 -21.42 -17.32 20.21
CA ASP A 244 -20.54 -18.47 20.03
C ASP A 244 -19.07 -18.03 20.02
N VAL A 245 -18.19 -18.90 20.50
CA VAL A 245 -16.74 -18.65 20.55
C VAL A 245 -16.01 -19.81 19.89
N VAL A 246 -15.18 -19.51 18.88
CA VAL A 246 -14.30 -20.51 18.26
C VAL A 246 -13.01 -20.60 19.07
N VAL A 247 -12.69 -21.79 19.55
CA VAL A 247 -11.60 -22.05 20.47
C VAL A 247 -10.57 -22.99 19.87
N GLY A 248 -9.31 -22.55 19.93
CA GLY A 248 -8.09 -23.26 19.55
C GLY A 248 -8.05 -23.71 18.08
N GLY A 249 -6.97 -24.36 17.72
CA GLY A 249 -6.80 -24.91 16.39
C GLY A 249 -5.68 -25.94 16.35
N THR A 250 -5.81 -26.92 15.46
CA THR A 250 -4.66 -27.66 14.93
C THR A 250 -4.30 -27.16 13.52
N LYS A 251 -3.09 -27.52 13.08
CA LYS A 251 -2.61 -27.29 11.72
C LYS A 251 -1.78 -28.51 11.30
N GLU A 252 -2.46 -29.52 10.78
CA GLU A 252 -1.86 -30.82 10.43
C GLU A 252 -1.80 -30.94 8.91
N ALA A 253 -0.60 -30.79 8.34
CA ALA A 253 -0.41 -30.83 6.89
C ALA A 253 -0.66 -32.23 6.32
N ASN A 254 -1.36 -32.29 5.19
CA ASN A 254 -1.72 -33.52 4.46
C ASN A 254 -2.61 -34.51 5.20
N ASP A 255 -3.17 -34.15 6.36
CA ASP A 255 -4.22 -34.93 7.00
C ASP A 255 -5.58 -34.59 6.34
N TRP A 256 -6.27 -35.62 5.84
CA TRP A 256 -7.58 -35.51 5.18
C TRP A 256 -8.72 -35.98 6.08
N GLU A 257 -8.44 -36.38 7.32
CA GLU A 257 -9.46 -36.86 8.26
C GLU A 257 -10.47 -35.74 8.56
N SER A 258 -11.74 -36.08 8.37
CA SER A 258 -12.89 -35.18 8.52
C SER A 258 -13.51 -35.21 9.92
N LYS A 259 -13.19 -36.25 10.71
CA LYS A 259 -13.74 -36.43 12.06
C LYS A 259 -12.85 -35.79 13.12
N PRO A 260 -13.43 -35.26 14.20
CA PRO A 260 -12.65 -34.76 15.33
C PRO A 260 -11.97 -35.91 16.08
N ARG A 261 -10.86 -35.57 16.73
CA ARG A 261 -10.07 -36.43 17.62
C ARG A 261 -10.34 -35.99 19.07
N PRO A 262 -10.88 -36.85 19.96
CA PRO A 262 -11.24 -36.46 21.33
C PRO A 262 -10.07 -35.92 22.18
N GLU A 263 -8.88 -36.50 22.00
CA GLU A 263 -7.65 -36.06 22.65
C GLU A 263 -7.26 -34.63 22.23
N THR A 264 -7.53 -34.29 20.97
CA THR A 264 -7.29 -32.95 20.43
C THR A 264 -8.30 -31.93 20.99
N THR A 265 -9.57 -32.31 21.16
CA THR A 265 -10.57 -31.44 21.82
C THR A 265 -10.12 -31.11 23.24
N THR A 266 -9.73 -32.12 24.01
CA THR A 266 -9.27 -31.96 25.39
C THR A 266 -8.04 -31.04 25.47
N ASP A 267 -7.08 -31.21 24.54
CA ASP A 267 -5.91 -30.34 24.44
C ASP A 267 -6.25 -28.89 24.08
N ILE A 268 -7.14 -28.68 23.10
CA ILE A 268 -7.61 -27.36 22.70
C ILE A 268 -8.21 -26.61 23.89
N LEU A 269 -9.13 -27.25 24.62
CA LEU A 269 -9.80 -26.63 25.76
C LEU A 269 -8.80 -26.32 26.89
N ARG A 270 -7.89 -27.24 27.19
CA ARG A 270 -6.83 -27.03 28.20
C ARG A 270 -5.96 -25.82 27.88
N ARG A 271 -5.47 -25.71 26.63
CA ARG A 271 -4.64 -24.57 26.20
C ARG A 271 -5.41 -23.26 26.20
N ALA A 272 -6.68 -23.30 25.82
CA ALA A 272 -7.53 -22.11 25.78
C ALA A 272 -7.79 -21.56 27.19
N LEU A 273 -8.09 -22.43 28.16
CA LEU A 273 -8.30 -22.04 29.57
C LEU A 273 -7.04 -21.44 30.20
N ALA A 274 -5.85 -21.83 29.75
CA ALA A 274 -4.59 -21.26 30.24
C ALA A 274 -4.42 -19.76 29.90
N ILE A 275 -5.03 -19.26 28.81
CA ILE A 275 -4.96 -17.84 28.41
C ILE A 275 -6.29 -17.10 28.50
N CYS A 276 -7.39 -17.84 28.65
CA CYS A 276 -8.74 -17.31 28.77
C CYS A 276 -9.59 -18.13 29.76
N PRO A 277 -9.33 -18.03 31.08
CA PRO A 277 -10.19 -18.63 32.10
C PRO A 277 -11.65 -18.18 32.00
N GLU A 278 -11.91 -17.02 31.38
CA GLU A 278 -13.24 -16.45 31.17
C GLU A 278 -14.12 -17.26 30.20
N LEU A 279 -13.58 -18.29 29.55
CA LEU A 279 -14.38 -19.28 28.83
C LEU A 279 -15.35 -20.01 29.75
N ALA A 280 -14.99 -20.23 31.02
CA ALA A 280 -15.93 -20.74 32.02
C ALA A 280 -16.99 -19.69 32.35
N SER A 281 -18.23 -20.14 32.54
CA SER A 281 -19.36 -19.25 32.86
C SER A 281 -19.08 -18.42 34.12
N PRO A 282 -19.63 -17.19 34.24
CA PRO A 282 -19.57 -16.44 35.49
C PRO A 282 -19.97 -17.28 36.70
N GLU A 283 -21.05 -18.06 36.58
CA GLU A 283 -21.56 -18.94 37.64
C GLU A 283 -20.56 -20.04 38.02
N THR A 284 -19.85 -20.60 37.02
CA THR A 284 -18.80 -21.59 37.26
C THR A 284 -17.59 -20.94 37.93
N ARG A 285 -17.15 -19.78 37.47
CA ARG A 285 -16.01 -19.05 38.06
C ARG A 285 -16.28 -18.63 39.50
N ASP A 286 -17.51 -18.20 39.80
CA ASP A 286 -17.93 -17.86 41.16
C ASP A 286 -17.90 -19.09 42.09
N LYS A 287 -18.34 -20.26 41.61
CA LYS A 287 -18.25 -21.53 42.34
C LYS A 287 -16.81 -21.97 42.61
N LEU A 288 -15.89 -21.68 41.69
CA LEU A 288 -14.48 -22.04 41.81
C LEU A 288 -13.71 -21.17 42.82
N GLN A 289 -14.29 -20.05 43.29
CA GLN A 289 -13.72 -19.20 44.35
C GLN A 289 -12.24 -18.82 44.13
N GLY A 290 -11.88 -18.51 42.89
CA GLY A 290 -10.52 -18.14 42.50
C GLY A 290 -9.61 -19.30 42.07
N ALA A 291 -10.08 -20.55 42.12
CA ALA A 291 -9.41 -21.67 41.46
C ALA A 291 -9.50 -21.55 39.93
N ALA A 292 -8.49 -22.04 39.22
CA ALA A 292 -8.48 -22.05 37.75
C ALA A 292 -9.49 -23.10 37.22
N PRO A 293 -10.31 -22.76 36.20
CA PRO A 293 -11.23 -23.70 35.59
C PRO A 293 -10.49 -24.83 34.86
N ALA A 294 -11.06 -26.03 34.92
CA ALA A 294 -10.60 -27.22 34.23
C ALA A 294 -11.41 -27.47 32.95
N VAL A 295 -11.04 -28.49 32.17
CA VAL A 295 -11.73 -28.81 30.90
C VAL A 295 -13.19 -29.18 31.17
N GLU A 296 -13.43 -29.92 32.25
CA GLU A 296 -14.74 -30.40 32.69
C GLU A 296 -15.73 -29.25 32.94
N ASP A 297 -15.22 -28.08 33.34
CA ASP A 297 -16.01 -26.88 33.62
C ASP A 297 -16.60 -26.22 32.36
N VAL A 298 -15.99 -26.46 31.19
CA VAL A 298 -16.41 -25.89 29.90
C VAL A 298 -16.94 -26.91 28.91
N LEU A 299 -16.79 -28.21 29.17
CA LEU A 299 -17.37 -29.28 28.35
C LEU A 299 -18.89 -29.09 28.11
N PRO A 300 -19.72 -28.70 29.10
CA PRO A 300 -21.14 -28.48 28.88
C PRO A 300 -21.47 -27.33 27.91
N LEU A 301 -20.50 -26.43 27.64
CA LEU A 301 -20.66 -25.31 26.73
C LEU A 301 -20.33 -25.68 25.27
N VAL A 302 -19.79 -26.88 25.02
CA VAL A 302 -19.39 -27.33 23.68
C VAL A 302 -20.62 -27.54 22.81
N LYS A 303 -20.74 -26.72 21.75
CA LYS A 303 -21.76 -26.86 20.71
C LYS A 303 -21.29 -27.76 19.56
N GLU A 304 -20.01 -27.68 19.22
CA GLU A 304 -19.47 -28.38 18.04
C GLU A 304 -17.97 -28.64 18.17
N GLU A 305 -17.55 -29.85 17.78
CA GLU A 305 -16.16 -30.16 17.46
C GLU A 305 -15.98 -30.03 15.93
N ALA A 306 -15.37 -28.94 15.49
CA ALA A 306 -15.32 -28.56 14.09
C ALA A 306 -14.00 -28.99 13.44
N VAL A 307 -14.06 -29.62 12.26
CA VAL A 307 -12.87 -30.03 11.50
C VAL A 307 -12.95 -29.50 10.07
N GLY A 308 -12.02 -28.61 9.73
CA GLY A 308 -11.89 -28.03 8.39
C GLY A 308 -10.56 -28.35 7.74
N LEU A 309 -10.54 -28.47 6.41
CA LEU A 309 -9.33 -28.65 5.63
C LEU A 309 -8.94 -27.32 4.97
N ARG A 310 -7.90 -26.67 5.46
CA ARG A 310 -7.42 -25.38 4.90
C ARG A 310 -6.78 -25.61 3.52
N PRO A 311 -7.15 -24.85 2.47
CA PRO A 311 -6.57 -24.97 1.14
C PRO A 311 -5.18 -24.33 1.07
N MET A 312 -4.19 -24.96 1.70
CA MET A 312 -2.82 -24.49 1.64
C MET A 312 -2.27 -24.65 0.23
N ARG A 313 -1.35 -23.77 -0.16
CA ARG A 313 -0.62 -23.88 -1.41
C ARG A 313 0.84 -23.52 -1.19
N LYS A 314 1.78 -24.29 -1.77
CA LYS A 314 3.20 -23.91 -1.76
C LYS A 314 3.37 -22.63 -2.57
N GLY A 315 4.13 -21.67 -2.03
CA GLY A 315 4.29 -20.34 -2.64
C GLY A 315 3.13 -19.36 -2.39
N GLY A 316 2.13 -19.73 -1.57
CA GLY A 316 1.02 -18.84 -1.21
C GLY A 316 -0.13 -18.82 -2.22
N PRO A 317 -1.08 -17.89 -2.07
CA PRO A 317 -2.25 -17.80 -2.94
C PRO A 317 -1.85 -17.54 -4.38
N ARG A 318 -2.52 -18.23 -5.31
CA ARG A 318 -2.38 -18.04 -6.75
C ARG A 318 -3.45 -17.07 -7.23
N ILE A 319 -3.03 -15.86 -7.59
CA ILE A 319 -3.89 -14.81 -8.16
C ILE A 319 -3.30 -14.41 -9.51
N GLU A 320 -3.71 -15.11 -10.56
CA GLU A 320 -3.05 -15.07 -11.87
C GLU A 320 -4.08 -15.12 -13.01
N LEU A 321 -3.68 -14.66 -14.19
CA LEU A 321 -4.48 -14.73 -15.41
C LEU A 321 -3.91 -15.81 -16.34
N GLU A 322 -4.79 -16.71 -16.79
CA GLU A 322 -4.54 -17.64 -17.89
C GLU A 322 -5.49 -17.34 -19.06
N SER A 323 -5.16 -17.83 -20.25
CA SER A 323 -6.06 -17.85 -21.41
C SER A 323 -6.29 -19.30 -21.82
N ARG A 324 -7.55 -19.69 -22.04
CA ARG A 324 -7.92 -21.03 -22.47
C ARG A 324 -8.84 -20.99 -23.68
N LYS A 325 -8.72 -21.99 -24.56
CA LYS A 325 -9.58 -22.10 -25.73
C LYS A 325 -10.94 -22.69 -25.33
N GLY A 326 -12.01 -21.93 -25.58
CA GLY A 326 -13.37 -22.47 -25.51
C GLY A 326 -13.69 -23.41 -26.68
N PRO A 327 -14.83 -24.12 -26.66
CA PRO A 327 -15.21 -25.08 -27.72
C PRO A 327 -15.29 -24.47 -29.13
N SER A 328 -15.57 -23.17 -29.22
CA SER A 328 -15.59 -22.41 -30.48
C SER A 328 -14.21 -21.96 -30.97
N GLY A 329 -13.13 -22.27 -30.24
CA GLY A 329 -11.77 -21.78 -30.49
C GLY A 329 -11.50 -20.35 -30.01
N LYS A 330 -12.50 -19.67 -29.42
CA LYS A 330 -12.35 -18.35 -28.78
C LYS A 330 -11.43 -18.46 -27.55
N ASP A 331 -10.52 -17.50 -27.39
CA ASP A 331 -9.78 -17.35 -26.13
C ASP A 331 -10.69 -16.83 -25.02
N ILE A 332 -10.72 -17.56 -23.92
CA ILE A 332 -11.49 -17.27 -22.71
C ILE A 332 -10.49 -16.99 -21.59
N PRO A 333 -10.45 -15.76 -21.04
CA PRO A 333 -9.71 -15.44 -19.84
C PRO A 333 -10.16 -16.29 -18.66
N VAL A 334 -9.19 -16.87 -17.97
CA VAL A 334 -9.38 -17.64 -16.75
C VAL A 334 -8.54 -17.01 -15.66
N VAL A 335 -9.19 -16.33 -14.72
CA VAL A 335 -8.52 -15.78 -13.53
C VAL A 335 -8.49 -16.84 -12.45
N LEU A 336 -7.30 -17.19 -11.97
CA LEU A 336 -7.09 -18.10 -10.86
C LEU A 336 -7.08 -17.29 -9.57
N ASN A 337 -7.86 -17.69 -8.57
CA ASN A 337 -7.94 -17.01 -7.28
C ASN A 337 -8.18 -18.04 -6.16
N TYR A 338 -7.15 -18.82 -5.81
CA TYR A 338 -7.23 -19.88 -4.81
C TYR A 338 -5.91 -20.10 -4.06
N GLY A 339 -5.90 -20.96 -3.05
CA GLY A 339 -4.69 -21.32 -2.30
C GLY A 339 -4.37 -20.41 -1.11
N HIS A 340 -5.36 -19.66 -0.60
CA HIS A 340 -5.21 -18.70 0.51
C HIS A 340 -4.96 -19.33 1.89
N GLY A 341 -4.84 -20.65 2.00
CA GLY A 341 -4.48 -21.32 3.25
C GLY A 341 -5.40 -20.97 4.42
N ALA A 342 -4.80 -20.52 5.52
CA ALA A 342 -5.53 -20.11 6.74
C ALA A 342 -6.12 -18.69 6.66
N GLU A 343 -5.80 -17.93 5.62
CA GLU A 343 -6.03 -16.48 5.54
C GLU A 343 -7.14 -16.11 4.57
N GLY A 344 -7.94 -17.08 4.11
CA GLY A 344 -8.97 -16.85 3.10
C GLY A 344 -9.92 -15.70 3.44
N TYR A 345 -10.31 -15.54 4.71
CA TYR A 345 -11.13 -14.40 5.14
C TYR A 345 -10.34 -13.10 5.20
N ILE A 346 -9.13 -13.13 5.75
CA ILE A 346 -8.20 -11.98 5.93
C ILE A 346 -7.78 -11.39 4.57
N LYS A 347 -7.72 -12.20 3.51
CA LYS A 347 -7.35 -11.74 2.15
C LYS A 347 -8.54 -11.67 1.19
N SER A 348 -9.76 -12.00 1.62
CA SER A 348 -10.91 -12.27 0.72
C SER A 348 -11.29 -11.12 -0.22
N ILE A 349 -11.46 -9.90 0.31
CA ILE A 349 -11.90 -8.74 -0.46
C ILE A 349 -10.74 -8.17 -1.28
N GLY A 350 -9.54 -8.13 -0.69
CA GLY A 350 -8.32 -7.75 -1.41
C GLY A 350 -8.06 -8.65 -2.62
N SER A 351 -8.19 -9.97 -2.45
CA SER A 351 -8.03 -10.92 -3.56
C SER A 351 -9.14 -10.80 -4.60
N ALA A 352 -10.38 -10.52 -4.19
CA ALA A 352 -11.48 -10.22 -5.11
C ALA A 352 -11.18 -8.98 -5.98
N TYR A 353 -10.59 -7.94 -5.39
CA TYR A 353 -10.18 -6.74 -6.11
C TYR A 353 -9.05 -7.02 -7.11
N ALA A 354 -8.02 -7.76 -6.69
CA ALA A 354 -6.93 -8.18 -7.58
C ALA A 354 -7.44 -9.05 -8.76
N ALA A 355 -8.35 -9.99 -8.48
CA ALA A 355 -8.96 -10.83 -9.51
C ALA A 355 -9.80 -10.01 -10.51
N LEU A 356 -10.55 -9.02 -10.02
CA LEU A 356 -11.30 -8.10 -10.88
C LEU A 356 -10.37 -7.33 -11.83
N GLN A 357 -9.25 -6.80 -11.33
CA GLN A 357 -8.28 -6.06 -12.15
C GLN A 357 -7.69 -6.93 -13.26
N LEU A 358 -7.30 -8.17 -12.96
CA LEU A 358 -6.80 -9.12 -13.96
C LEU A 358 -7.85 -9.41 -15.03
N LEU A 359 -9.11 -9.63 -14.62
CA LEU A 359 -10.23 -9.88 -15.52
C LEU A 359 -10.52 -8.67 -16.42
N GLU A 360 -10.55 -7.46 -15.86
CA GLU A 360 -10.76 -6.22 -16.62
C GLU A 360 -9.64 -5.96 -17.63
N GLY A 361 -8.38 -6.20 -17.23
CA GLY A 361 -7.23 -6.13 -18.13
C GLY A 361 -7.36 -7.11 -19.30
N ALA A 362 -7.70 -8.37 -19.02
CA ALA A 362 -7.88 -9.39 -20.06
C ALA A 362 -9.04 -9.08 -21.02
N LEU A 363 -10.19 -8.68 -20.48
CA LEU A 363 -11.38 -8.38 -21.28
C LEU A 363 -11.25 -7.10 -22.11
N SER A 364 -10.38 -6.16 -21.71
CA SER A 364 -10.05 -4.95 -22.46
C SER A 364 -9.10 -5.26 -23.63
N ASN A 365 -8.18 -6.21 -23.44
CA ASN A 365 -7.29 -6.70 -24.51
C ASN A 365 -8.06 -7.41 -25.64
N MET A 366 -9.13 -8.14 -25.31
CA MET A 366 -9.93 -8.88 -26.29
C MET A 366 -10.96 -8.04 -27.07
N SER A 367 -11.31 -6.83 -26.60
CA SER A 367 -12.25 -5.93 -27.30
C SER A 367 -11.64 -5.16 -28.47
N GLY A 368 -10.44 -5.53 -28.95
CA GLY A 368 -9.76 -4.85 -30.05
C GLY A 368 -9.12 -3.50 -29.69
N THR A 369 -9.33 -3.02 -28.47
CA THR A 369 -8.51 -1.97 -27.85
C THR A 369 -7.21 -2.59 -27.36
N SER A 370 -6.17 -2.64 -28.22
CA SER A 370 -4.83 -3.08 -27.77
C SER A 370 -4.43 -2.25 -26.54
N VAL A 371 -4.27 -2.89 -25.38
CA VAL A 371 -3.69 -2.22 -24.21
C VAL A 371 -2.29 -1.77 -24.60
N LYS A 372 -2.01 -0.48 -24.41
CA LYS A 372 -0.72 0.08 -24.80
C LYS A 372 0.31 -0.19 -23.71
N HIS A 373 1.48 -0.68 -24.10
CA HIS A 373 2.56 -1.00 -23.19
C HIS A 373 3.44 0.24 -22.98
N ILE A 374 3.51 0.73 -21.75
CA ILE A 374 4.27 1.93 -21.41
C ILE A 374 5.43 1.55 -20.51
N THR A 375 6.66 1.92 -20.89
CA THR A 375 7.83 1.78 -20.02
C THR A 375 8.19 3.11 -19.39
N VAL A 376 8.16 3.19 -18.07
CA VAL A 376 8.62 4.36 -17.31
C VAL A 376 10.05 4.10 -16.83
N LEU A 377 10.98 4.99 -17.17
CA LEU A 377 12.38 4.92 -16.76
C LEU A 377 12.60 5.71 -15.47
N GLY A 378 12.96 5.00 -14.40
CA GLY A 378 13.22 5.57 -13.08
C GLY A 378 12.06 5.36 -12.09
N ALA A 379 12.40 4.96 -10.87
CA ALA A 379 11.45 4.71 -9.78
C ALA A 379 11.54 5.76 -8.67
N GLY A 380 11.95 7.00 -8.99
CA GLY A 380 11.88 8.13 -8.06
C GLY A 380 10.44 8.57 -7.83
N VAL A 381 10.21 9.56 -6.96
CA VAL A 381 8.85 10.08 -6.69
C VAL A 381 8.12 10.45 -7.98
N ILE A 382 8.81 11.10 -8.93
CA ILE A 382 8.26 11.47 -10.24
C ILE A 382 7.91 10.24 -11.08
N GLY A 383 8.79 9.25 -11.14
CA GLY A 383 8.56 8.04 -11.94
C GLY A 383 7.42 7.21 -11.39
N LEU A 384 7.36 7.04 -10.07
CA LEU A 384 6.28 6.31 -9.39
C LEU A 384 4.92 6.99 -9.54
N THR A 385 4.83 8.31 -9.30
CA THR A 385 3.56 9.02 -9.49
C THR A 385 3.13 9.06 -10.95
N THR A 386 4.07 9.20 -11.90
CA THR A 386 3.78 9.15 -13.34
C THR A 386 3.27 7.77 -13.75
N ALA A 387 3.93 6.70 -13.33
CA ALA A 387 3.52 5.33 -13.61
C ALA A 387 2.11 5.03 -13.05
N LEU A 388 1.86 5.41 -11.79
CA LEU A 388 0.54 5.28 -11.17
C LEU A 388 -0.54 6.08 -11.89
N LYS A 389 -0.24 7.31 -12.32
CA LYS A 389 -1.20 8.17 -13.04
C LYS A 389 -1.60 7.52 -14.37
N ILE A 390 -0.63 7.00 -15.12
CA ILE A 390 -0.85 6.29 -16.39
C ILE A 390 -1.67 5.03 -16.16
N GLN A 391 -1.34 4.25 -15.14
CA GLN A 391 -2.02 3.00 -14.84
C GLN A 391 -3.48 3.23 -14.40
N LYS A 392 -3.72 4.20 -13.51
CA LYS A 392 -5.06 4.56 -13.03
C LYS A 392 -5.98 5.13 -14.13
N LYS A 393 -5.41 5.68 -15.21
CA LYS A 393 -6.18 6.11 -16.38
C LYS A 393 -6.87 4.94 -17.08
N GLY A 394 -6.30 3.74 -17.01
CA GLY A 394 -6.78 2.55 -17.71
C GLY A 394 -6.39 2.52 -19.19
N GLY A 395 -6.39 1.33 -19.80
CA GLY A 395 -5.97 1.13 -21.20
C GLY A 395 -4.46 1.01 -21.41
N TYR A 396 -3.66 1.04 -20.34
CA TYR A 396 -2.21 0.94 -20.36
C TYR A 396 -1.71 -0.20 -19.47
N GLN A 397 -0.71 -0.94 -19.94
CA GLN A 397 0.10 -1.82 -19.10
C GLN A 397 1.44 -1.12 -18.84
N VAL A 398 1.74 -0.83 -17.58
CA VAL A 398 2.90 0.00 -17.22
C VAL A 398 4.00 -0.87 -16.60
N THR A 399 5.22 -0.73 -17.13
CA THR A 399 6.43 -1.30 -16.54
C THR A 399 7.37 -0.19 -16.08
N ILE A 400 7.83 -0.22 -14.83
CA ILE A 400 8.92 0.64 -14.36
C ILE A 400 10.25 -0.09 -14.54
N LEU A 401 11.18 0.52 -15.26
CA LEU A 401 12.57 0.05 -15.39
C LEU A 401 13.51 1.02 -14.68
N ALA A 402 14.20 0.57 -13.64
CA ALA A 402 15.06 1.43 -12.83
C ALA A 402 16.27 0.68 -12.22
N GLU A 403 17.37 1.41 -11.97
CA GLU A 403 18.54 0.90 -11.23
C GLU A 403 18.21 0.79 -9.73
N HIS A 404 17.52 1.79 -9.19
CA HIS A 404 17.19 1.93 -7.77
C HIS A 404 15.68 2.02 -7.53
N PHE A 405 15.21 1.38 -6.46
CA PHE A 405 13.83 1.33 -6.00
C PHE A 405 13.70 1.83 -4.55
N PRO A 406 12.48 2.22 -4.12
CA PRO A 406 12.19 2.67 -2.75
C PRO A 406 12.73 1.81 -1.60
N THR A 407 12.78 0.48 -1.80
CA THR A 407 13.24 -0.50 -0.80
C THR A 407 14.75 -0.65 -0.74
N ASP A 408 15.50 0.00 -1.64
CA ASP A 408 16.95 -0.08 -1.64
C ASP A 408 17.58 0.79 -0.55
N PRO A 409 18.81 0.47 -0.11
CA PRO A 409 19.60 1.38 0.68
C PRO A 409 19.76 2.74 -0.02
N LYS A 410 19.85 3.82 0.77
CA LYS A 410 20.04 5.18 0.24
C LYS A 410 21.24 5.24 -0.69
N ASN A 411 21.05 5.86 -1.84
CA ASN A 411 22.08 6.02 -2.85
C ASN A 411 22.00 7.41 -3.47
N ILE A 412 23.12 8.12 -3.60
CA ILE A 412 23.19 9.47 -4.18
C ILE A 412 22.63 9.59 -5.60
N LYS A 413 22.59 8.49 -6.37
CA LYS A 413 21.93 8.43 -7.69
C LYS A 413 20.40 8.50 -7.59
N TYR A 414 19.84 8.28 -6.40
CA TYR A 414 18.42 8.23 -6.11
C TYR A 414 18.02 9.33 -5.12
N ALA A 415 17.80 10.53 -5.66
CA ALA A 415 17.54 11.74 -4.86
C ALA A 415 16.29 11.66 -3.95
N SER A 416 15.32 10.80 -4.28
CA SER A 416 14.00 10.81 -3.65
C SER A 416 14.05 10.45 -2.15
N HIS A 417 15.01 9.63 -1.71
CA HIS A 417 15.17 9.27 -0.28
C HIS A 417 15.70 10.42 0.59
N PHE A 418 16.41 11.39 0.01
CA PHE A 418 17.06 12.48 0.75
C PHE A 418 16.17 13.69 0.98
N ALA A 419 14.94 13.68 0.45
CA ALA A 419 14.05 14.84 0.52
C ALA A 419 13.48 15.04 1.93
N GLY A 420 13.09 16.29 2.24
CA GLY A 420 12.41 16.68 3.49
C GLY A 420 11.17 15.82 3.80
N ALA A 421 10.03 15.98 3.14
CA ALA A 421 9.69 16.96 2.10
C ALA A 421 8.38 17.68 2.47
N HIS A 422 8.44 18.98 2.75
CA HIS A 422 7.24 19.81 2.94
C HIS A 422 6.69 20.28 1.59
N HIS A 423 5.41 20.62 1.53
CA HIS A 423 4.82 21.30 0.38
C HIS A 423 4.85 22.83 0.57
N VAL A 424 5.87 23.46 -0.03
CA VAL A 424 6.08 24.92 -0.05
C VAL A 424 6.26 25.33 -1.50
N SER A 425 5.20 25.82 -2.14
CA SER A 425 5.28 26.25 -3.53
C SER A 425 6.10 27.53 -3.66
N VAL A 426 6.98 27.54 -4.67
CA VAL A 426 7.76 28.72 -5.06
C VAL A 426 7.47 29.14 -6.50
N ALA A 427 6.32 28.70 -7.07
CA ALA A 427 5.92 28.96 -8.45
C ALA A 427 5.91 30.45 -8.83
N GLY A 428 5.81 31.35 -7.85
CA GLY A 428 5.79 32.79 -8.08
C GLY A 428 4.66 33.16 -9.04
N SER A 429 5.00 33.84 -10.14
CA SER A 429 4.07 34.25 -11.20
C SER A 429 3.99 33.27 -12.38
N ASP A 430 4.62 32.09 -12.31
CA ASP A 430 4.51 31.07 -13.37
C ASP A 430 3.18 30.31 -13.20
N PRO A 431 2.20 30.52 -14.10
CA PRO A 431 0.89 29.89 -13.97
C PRO A 431 0.96 28.37 -14.16
N VAL A 432 1.86 27.87 -15.02
CA VAL A 432 1.97 26.43 -15.31
C VAL A 432 2.54 25.70 -14.11
N GLN A 433 3.62 26.22 -13.53
CA GLN A 433 4.20 25.64 -12.32
C GLN A 433 3.23 25.75 -11.14
N ARG A 434 2.50 26.86 -11.01
CA ARG A 434 1.47 27.04 -9.98
C ARG A 434 0.38 25.98 -10.07
N ASP A 435 -0.13 25.69 -11.26
CA ASP A 435 -1.15 24.66 -11.46
C ASP A 435 -0.65 23.26 -11.10
N ILE A 436 0.60 22.94 -11.48
CA ILE A 436 1.26 21.67 -11.13
C ILE A 436 1.41 21.53 -9.61
N ASP A 437 1.87 22.58 -8.93
CA ASP A 437 2.07 22.59 -7.49
C ASP A 437 0.74 22.45 -6.75
N LEU A 438 -0.30 23.17 -7.18
CA LEU A 438 -1.63 23.14 -6.58
C LEU A 438 -2.35 21.81 -6.80
N GLU A 439 -2.23 21.19 -7.98
CA GLU A 439 -2.77 19.85 -8.21
C GLU A 439 -2.10 18.84 -7.27
N THR A 440 -0.78 18.93 -7.13
CA THR A 440 -0.02 18.07 -6.23
C THR A 440 -0.40 18.29 -4.78
N PHE A 441 -0.54 19.55 -4.36
CA PHE A 441 -1.02 19.91 -3.02
C PHE A 441 -2.38 19.28 -2.74
N ARG A 442 -3.38 19.51 -3.60
CA ARG A 442 -4.74 18.97 -3.42
C ARG A 442 -4.73 17.45 -3.30
N THR A 443 -3.98 16.78 -4.18
CA THR A 443 -3.86 15.32 -4.16
C THR A 443 -3.24 14.82 -2.85
N MET A 444 -2.12 15.40 -2.41
CA MET A 444 -1.47 15.03 -1.15
C MET A 444 -2.29 15.43 0.07
N TRP A 445 -3.00 16.54 -0.01
CA TRP A 445 -3.97 16.95 1.00
C TRP A 445 -4.99 15.83 1.15
N ASP A 446 -5.71 15.43 0.11
CA ASP A 446 -6.72 14.37 0.20
C ASP A 446 -6.14 13.05 0.73
N LEU A 447 -4.96 12.64 0.24
CA LEU A 447 -4.26 11.43 0.71
C LEU A 447 -3.90 11.46 2.20
N SER A 448 -3.57 12.65 2.72
CA SER A 448 -3.17 12.86 4.11
C SER A 448 -4.34 13.05 5.07
N SER A 449 -5.59 13.12 4.58
CA SER A 449 -6.75 13.22 5.47
C SER A 449 -6.84 11.99 6.38
N PRO A 450 -7.45 12.08 7.58
CA PRO A 450 -7.63 10.92 8.46
C PRO A 450 -8.34 9.74 7.79
N GLU A 451 -9.24 10.03 6.85
CA GLU A 451 -9.98 9.05 6.03
C GLU A 451 -9.31 8.79 4.66
N GLY A 452 -8.17 9.42 4.41
CA GLY A 452 -7.44 9.36 3.15
C GLY A 452 -6.78 7.99 2.94
N ALA A 453 -6.31 7.75 1.71
CA ALA A 453 -5.68 6.47 1.37
C ALA A 453 -4.29 6.28 2.00
N ALA A 454 -3.62 7.36 2.42
CA ALA A 454 -2.24 7.31 2.90
C ALA A 454 -1.93 8.23 4.10
N PRO A 455 -2.78 8.36 5.14
CA PRO A 455 -2.55 9.27 6.27
C PRO A 455 -1.24 9.02 7.00
N ALA A 456 -0.75 7.78 7.01
CA ALA A 456 0.52 7.42 7.63
C ALA A 456 1.75 8.04 6.93
N CYS A 457 1.64 8.42 5.66
CA CYS A 457 2.73 9.00 4.88
C CYS A 457 2.94 10.50 5.16
N PHE A 458 2.01 11.15 5.87
CA PHE A 458 1.96 12.60 5.93
C PHE A 458 1.73 13.16 7.34
N LEU A 459 2.15 14.40 7.53
CA LEU A 459 1.71 15.26 8.62
C LEU A 459 1.09 16.53 8.04
N ARG A 460 -0.16 16.81 8.43
CA ARG A 460 -0.77 18.12 8.20
C ARG A 460 -0.42 19.04 9.36
N LEU A 461 0.35 20.08 9.09
CA LEU A 461 0.82 21.03 10.09
C LEU A 461 0.83 22.45 9.53
N PRO A 462 0.73 23.47 10.39
CA PRO A 462 1.05 24.83 10.01
C PRO A 462 2.51 24.94 9.57
N GLN A 463 2.71 25.46 8.37
CA GLN A 463 3.98 25.98 7.86
C GLN A 463 4.14 27.43 8.32
N VAL A 464 5.35 27.79 8.75
CA VAL A 464 5.77 29.17 8.93
C VAL A 464 6.91 29.47 7.97
N GLU A 465 6.74 30.47 7.13
CA GLU A 465 7.80 30.94 6.22
C GLU A 465 8.23 32.35 6.63
N TYR A 466 9.52 32.52 6.86
CA TYR A 466 10.17 33.81 7.06
C TYR A 466 11.02 34.16 5.83
N TYR A 467 11.07 35.45 5.50
CA TYR A 467 11.81 35.95 4.37
C TYR A 467 12.68 37.15 4.79
N ARG A 468 13.94 37.15 4.39
CA ARG A 468 14.89 38.27 4.55
C ARG A 468 14.73 39.35 3.48
N GLU A 469 13.91 39.08 2.47
CA GLU A 469 13.57 39.96 1.34
C GLU A 469 12.07 39.86 1.05
N GLU A 470 11.51 40.75 0.24
CA GLU A 470 10.08 40.70 -0.10
C GLU A 470 9.74 39.49 -1.01
N PRO A 471 8.92 38.52 -0.56
CA PRO A 471 8.57 37.35 -1.35
C PRO A 471 7.40 37.60 -2.33
N ASN A 472 7.34 36.78 -3.38
CA ASN A 472 6.09 36.62 -4.13
C ASN A 472 5.17 35.63 -3.40
N LEU A 473 4.02 36.11 -2.93
CA LEU A 473 3.07 35.34 -2.13
C LEU A 473 1.85 34.83 -2.91
N GLU A 474 1.75 35.05 -4.22
CA GLU A 474 0.52 34.78 -4.99
C GLU A 474 0.04 33.34 -4.84
N THR A 475 0.95 32.37 -4.96
CA THR A 475 0.59 30.95 -4.84
C THR A 475 0.31 30.55 -3.40
N LEU A 476 1.09 31.07 -2.44
CA LEU A 476 0.95 30.71 -1.03
C LEU A 476 -0.32 31.29 -0.40
N LYS A 477 -0.86 32.40 -0.91
CA LYS A 477 -2.17 32.95 -0.54
C LYS A 477 -3.34 31.98 -0.79
N LEU A 478 -3.14 30.98 -1.65
CA LEU A 478 -4.15 29.96 -1.95
C LEU A 478 -4.11 28.78 -0.98
N MET A 479 -3.11 28.73 -0.09
CA MET A 479 -3.00 27.66 0.90
C MET A 479 -4.03 27.85 2.02
N PRO A 480 -4.51 26.75 2.64
CA PRO A 480 -5.46 26.84 3.74
C PRO A 480 -4.91 27.64 4.92
N SER A 481 -5.78 28.38 5.61
CA SER A 481 -5.42 29.15 6.81
C SER A 481 -4.31 30.20 6.60
N PHE A 482 -4.08 30.64 5.36
CA PHE A 482 -3.06 31.63 5.05
C PHE A 482 -3.28 32.93 5.83
N ARG A 483 -2.21 33.41 6.46
CA ARG A 483 -2.13 34.74 7.08
C ARG A 483 -0.69 35.22 7.17
N GLU A 484 -0.54 36.54 7.21
CA GLU A 484 0.74 37.18 7.48
C GLU A 484 1.01 37.26 8.98
N LEU A 485 2.27 37.16 9.37
CA LEU A 485 2.70 37.29 10.76
C LEU A 485 2.88 38.77 11.12
N PRO A 486 2.53 39.19 12.35
CA PRO A 486 2.81 40.53 12.83
C PRO A 486 4.33 40.74 13.02
N GLU A 487 4.78 41.99 12.97
CA GLU A 487 6.20 42.37 13.09
C GLU A 487 6.87 41.80 14.34
N GLY A 488 6.17 41.78 15.49
CA GLY A 488 6.69 41.22 16.74
C GLY A 488 6.84 39.69 16.76
N ALA A 489 6.35 38.98 15.74
CA ALA A 489 6.51 37.53 15.58
C ALA A 489 7.58 37.14 14.56
N LEU A 490 8.29 38.11 13.98
CA LEU A 490 9.37 37.86 13.03
C LEU A 490 10.65 37.43 13.76
N VAL A 491 11.37 36.49 13.16
CA VAL A 491 12.73 36.14 13.59
C VAL A 491 13.71 37.25 13.20
N PRO A 492 14.88 37.36 13.86
CA PRO A 492 15.90 38.33 13.47
C PRO A 492 16.19 38.29 11.96
N GLU A 493 16.37 39.46 11.36
CA GLU A 493 16.62 39.67 9.92
C GLU A 493 15.46 39.34 8.97
N ALA A 494 14.34 38.77 9.44
CA ALA A 494 13.17 38.60 8.59
C ALA A 494 12.44 39.93 8.40
N VAL A 495 12.16 40.27 7.15
CA VAL A 495 11.36 41.45 6.75
C VAL A 495 9.89 41.09 6.51
N ARG A 496 9.59 39.81 6.27
CA ARG A 496 8.24 39.29 6.06
C ARG A 496 8.10 37.91 6.69
N GLY A 497 6.93 37.60 7.22
CA GLY A 497 6.58 36.28 7.74
C GLY A 497 5.15 35.91 7.40
N ILE A 498 4.89 34.65 7.09
CA ILE A 498 3.56 34.11 6.81
C ILE A 498 3.37 32.75 7.49
N THR A 499 2.12 32.33 7.62
CA THR A 499 1.78 30.97 8.01
C THR A 499 0.53 30.48 7.30
N TYR A 500 0.48 29.18 7.02
CA TYR A 500 -0.61 28.48 6.34
C TYR A 500 -0.53 26.99 6.67
N ASP A 501 -1.61 26.24 6.51
CA ASP A 501 -1.58 24.79 6.71
C ASP A 501 -1.07 24.09 5.44
N THR A 502 -0.17 23.12 5.62
CA THR A 502 0.37 22.33 4.51
C THR A 502 0.56 20.86 4.89
N VAL A 503 1.10 20.07 3.97
CA VAL A 503 1.47 18.67 4.14
C VAL A 503 2.98 18.49 4.14
N ASN A 504 3.48 17.81 5.17
CA ASN A 504 4.84 17.27 5.23
C ASN A 504 4.79 15.78 4.89
N THR A 505 5.63 15.37 3.95
CA THR A 505 5.73 14.00 3.47
C THR A 505 6.89 13.29 4.15
N ASP A 506 6.61 12.12 4.73
CA ASP A 506 7.63 11.15 5.11
C ASP A 506 8.11 10.44 3.84
N ALA A 507 9.22 10.91 3.28
CA ALA A 507 9.70 10.51 1.96
C ALA A 507 9.88 8.98 1.82
N PRO A 508 10.61 8.26 2.70
CA PRO A 508 10.73 6.80 2.61
C PRO A 508 9.38 6.09 2.66
N THR A 509 8.52 6.47 3.61
CA THR A 509 7.20 5.84 3.79
C THR A 509 6.32 6.06 2.56
N PHE A 510 6.30 7.28 2.02
CA PHE A 510 5.51 7.62 0.85
C PHE A 510 6.00 6.94 -0.43
N LEU A 511 7.31 6.82 -0.63
CA LEU A 511 7.87 6.10 -1.78
C LEU A 511 7.48 4.61 -1.77
N ASN A 512 7.54 3.97 -0.61
CA ASN A 512 7.10 2.58 -0.46
C ASN A 512 5.59 2.44 -0.69
N TYR A 513 4.77 3.37 -0.19
CA TYR A 513 3.34 3.43 -0.49
C TYR A 513 3.09 3.51 -2.01
N LEU A 514 3.78 4.41 -2.72
CA LEU A 514 3.60 4.56 -4.16
C LEU A 514 3.99 3.29 -4.93
N LEU A 515 5.10 2.63 -4.54
CA LEU A 515 5.50 1.36 -5.16
C LEU A 515 4.49 0.24 -4.88
N ALA A 516 4.02 0.12 -3.63
CA ALA A 516 3.03 -0.88 -3.25
C ALA A 516 1.72 -0.68 -4.03
N GLU A 517 1.23 0.56 -4.13
CA GLU A 517 0.03 0.90 -4.93
C GLU A 517 0.22 0.56 -6.42
N PHE A 518 1.41 0.81 -6.96
CA PHE A 518 1.73 0.53 -8.37
C PHE A 518 1.67 -0.97 -8.65
N LEU A 519 2.32 -1.77 -7.80
CA LEU A 519 2.32 -3.22 -7.89
C LEU A 519 0.92 -3.80 -7.67
N ALA A 520 0.21 -3.33 -6.64
CA ALA A 520 -1.15 -3.77 -6.31
C ALA A 520 -2.16 -3.45 -7.41
N SER A 521 -1.90 -2.46 -8.26
CA SER A 521 -2.73 -2.10 -9.41
C SER A 521 -2.40 -2.90 -10.68
N GLY A 522 -1.47 -3.87 -10.61
CA GLY A 522 -1.03 -4.70 -11.75
C GLY A 522 0.21 -4.18 -12.50
N GLY A 523 0.97 -3.25 -11.90
CA GLY A 523 2.17 -2.67 -12.48
C GLY A 523 3.34 -3.63 -12.35
N THR A 524 4.24 -3.65 -13.33
CA THR A 524 5.42 -4.52 -13.32
C THR A 524 6.70 -3.71 -13.12
N ILE A 525 7.69 -4.28 -12.44
CA ILE A 525 8.99 -3.65 -12.26
C ILE A 525 10.10 -4.50 -12.86
N VAL A 526 11.10 -3.85 -13.44
CA VAL A 526 12.34 -4.47 -13.88
C VAL A 526 13.50 -3.68 -13.30
N ARG A 527 14.44 -4.38 -12.67
CA ARG A 527 15.67 -3.79 -12.18
C ARG A 527 16.72 -3.85 -13.29
N GLY A 528 17.29 -2.70 -13.65
CA GLY A 528 18.31 -2.64 -14.69
C GLY A 528 18.90 -1.25 -14.86
N SER A 529 20.15 -1.20 -15.32
CA SER A 529 20.84 0.03 -15.71
C SER A 529 20.76 0.20 -17.23
N VAL A 530 20.13 1.29 -17.67
CA VAL A 530 19.98 1.60 -19.10
C VAL A 530 21.08 2.57 -19.51
N MET A 531 21.89 2.17 -20.48
CA MET A 531 22.99 3.00 -21.01
C MET A 531 22.54 3.86 -22.19
N HIS A 532 21.61 3.37 -22.99
CA HIS A 532 21.04 4.08 -24.14
C HIS A 532 19.55 3.77 -24.28
N ILE A 533 18.72 4.78 -24.58
CA ILE A 533 17.26 4.63 -24.63
C ILE A 533 16.80 3.59 -25.67
N ASN A 534 17.51 3.48 -26.80
CA ASN A 534 17.29 2.43 -27.82
C ASN A 534 17.29 1.00 -27.26
N GLN A 535 18.05 0.70 -26.19
CA GLN A 535 18.00 -0.63 -25.57
C GLN A 535 16.59 -0.98 -25.09
N VAL A 536 15.84 0.02 -24.62
CA VAL A 536 14.46 -0.12 -24.15
C VAL A 536 13.49 -0.10 -25.33
N ILE A 537 13.72 0.77 -26.33
CA ILE A 537 12.84 0.89 -27.50
C ILE A 537 12.87 -0.38 -28.35
N GLU A 538 14.06 -0.93 -28.63
CA GLU A 538 14.24 -2.07 -29.52
C GLU A 538 14.03 -3.42 -28.84
N SER A 539 14.50 -3.56 -27.59
CA SER A 539 14.50 -4.85 -26.89
C SER A 539 13.49 -4.93 -25.74
N GLY A 540 12.86 -3.82 -25.38
CA GLY A 540 11.90 -3.74 -24.27
C GLY A 540 12.55 -3.85 -22.89
N PRO A 541 11.77 -3.66 -21.81
CA PRO A 541 12.28 -3.78 -20.46
C PRO A 541 12.71 -5.21 -20.11
N GLY A 542 12.16 -6.23 -20.79
CA GLY A 542 12.53 -7.63 -20.57
C GLY A 542 14.00 -7.97 -20.83
N ALA A 543 14.71 -7.17 -21.65
CA ALA A 543 16.13 -7.32 -21.89
C ALA A 543 17.01 -7.13 -20.63
N PHE A 544 16.44 -6.57 -19.56
CA PHE A 544 17.11 -6.32 -18.29
C PHE A 544 16.67 -7.29 -17.17
N ALA A 545 15.73 -8.21 -17.44
CA ALA A 545 15.25 -9.15 -16.44
C ALA A 545 16.21 -10.35 -16.28
N SER A 546 16.66 -10.62 -15.05
CA SER A 546 17.78 -11.53 -14.75
C SER A 546 17.47 -13.04 -14.73
N SER A 547 16.33 -13.53 -15.27
CA SER A 547 15.95 -14.93 -15.00
C SER A 547 14.99 -15.63 -15.98
N SER A 548 14.74 -15.10 -17.18
CA SER A 548 13.87 -15.76 -18.15
C SER A 548 14.57 -15.91 -19.49
N GLY A 549 14.62 -17.14 -20.04
CA GLY A 549 15.01 -17.36 -21.43
C GLY A 549 14.21 -16.44 -22.37
N GLU A 550 14.80 -16.05 -23.49
CA GLU A 550 14.34 -14.93 -24.34
C GLU A 550 12.84 -14.95 -24.68
N ALA A 551 12.26 -16.14 -24.88
CA ALA A 551 10.83 -16.30 -25.17
C ALA A 551 9.92 -16.00 -23.97
N GLY A 552 10.31 -16.43 -22.75
CA GLY A 552 9.55 -16.17 -21.52
C GLY A 552 9.62 -14.70 -21.09
N ALA A 553 10.78 -14.06 -21.28
CA ALA A 553 10.98 -12.65 -20.97
C ALA A 553 10.06 -11.74 -21.79
N ARG A 554 9.93 -12.00 -23.10
CA ARG A 554 9.07 -11.22 -24.02
C ARG A 554 7.58 -11.36 -23.72
N SER A 555 7.14 -12.53 -23.24
CA SER A 555 5.74 -12.73 -22.85
C SER A 555 5.35 -11.92 -21.61
N LYS A 556 6.28 -11.76 -20.66
CA LYS A 556 6.08 -11.02 -19.41
C LYS A 556 6.31 -9.52 -19.57
N TYR A 557 7.23 -9.13 -20.45
CA TYR A 557 7.63 -7.73 -20.68
C TYR A 557 7.58 -7.39 -22.18
N PRO A 558 6.39 -7.04 -22.70
CA PRO A 558 6.24 -6.68 -24.10
C PRO A 558 7.03 -5.44 -24.49
N LEU A 559 7.25 -5.26 -25.80
CA LEU A 559 7.86 -4.06 -26.34
C LEU A 559 6.98 -2.83 -26.04
N PRO A 560 7.58 -1.69 -25.64
CA PRO A 560 6.80 -0.50 -25.32
C PRO A 560 6.19 0.14 -26.57
N ASP A 561 4.93 0.55 -26.48
CA ASP A 561 4.29 1.50 -27.39
C ASP A 561 4.78 2.93 -27.17
N ALA A 562 5.23 3.26 -25.95
CA ALA A 562 5.87 4.53 -25.60
C ALA A 562 6.80 4.39 -24.40
N VAL A 563 7.75 5.32 -24.27
CA VAL A 563 8.66 5.41 -23.11
C VAL A 563 8.46 6.75 -22.40
N VAL A 564 8.45 6.72 -21.06
CA VAL A 564 8.42 7.93 -20.24
C VAL A 564 9.72 8.03 -19.43
N VAL A 565 10.48 9.11 -19.62
CA VAL A 565 11.80 9.31 -19.00
C VAL A 565 11.65 10.11 -17.71
N CYS A 566 11.92 9.49 -16.55
CA CYS A 566 11.84 10.09 -15.21
C CYS A 566 13.14 9.89 -14.41
N LEU A 567 14.29 10.09 -15.06
CA LEU A 567 15.60 9.66 -14.56
C LEU A 567 16.32 10.65 -13.64
N GLY A 568 15.78 11.85 -13.42
CA GLY A 568 16.47 12.87 -12.64
C GLY A 568 17.87 13.16 -13.20
N LEU A 569 18.92 12.98 -12.39
CA LEU A 569 20.31 13.15 -12.83
C LEU A 569 20.74 12.19 -13.93
N GLY A 570 20.13 10.99 -14.01
CA GLY A 570 20.43 10.00 -15.03
C GLY A 570 20.15 10.50 -16.45
N ALA A 571 19.24 11.46 -16.63
CA ALA A 571 18.95 12.05 -17.94
C ALA A 571 20.16 12.76 -18.57
N ARG A 572 21.14 13.18 -17.75
CA ARG A 572 22.41 13.74 -18.24
C ARG A 572 23.26 12.73 -19.00
N TYR A 573 23.13 11.44 -18.66
CA TYR A 573 24.05 10.38 -19.08
C TYR A 573 23.41 9.29 -19.95
N LEU A 574 22.08 9.23 -20.01
CA LEU A 574 21.37 8.26 -20.84
C LEU A 574 21.59 8.59 -22.32
N GLY A 575 22.26 7.71 -23.06
CA GLY A 575 22.47 7.85 -24.50
C GLY A 575 21.15 7.98 -25.26
N GLY A 576 21.08 8.93 -26.19
CA GLY A 576 19.85 9.30 -26.89
C GLY A 576 18.97 10.29 -26.14
N VAL A 577 19.35 10.70 -24.92
CA VAL A 577 18.75 11.81 -24.17
C VAL A 577 19.81 12.87 -23.85
N GLU A 578 20.91 12.49 -23.20
CA GLU A 578 22.14 13.28 -22.98
C GLU A 578 21.90 14.75 -22.62
N ASP A 579 20.95 15.02 -21.70
CA ASP A 579 20.53 16.38 -21.39
C ASP A 579 21.59 17.11 -20.55
N THR A 580 22.49 17.81 -21.25
CA THR A 580 23.61 18.56 -20.64
C THR A 580 23.17 19.72 -19.76
N ASN A 581 21.88 20.11 -19.81
CA ASN A 581 21.32 21.11 -18.91
C ASN A 581 21.03 20.54 -17.52
N VAL A 582 21.01 19.22 -17.34
CA VAL A 582 20.84 18.57 -16.03
C VAL A 582 22.14 18.63 -15.24
N TYR A 583 22.07 19.05 -13.97
CA TYR A 583 23.20 19.17 -13.05
C TYR A 583 22.76 18.92 -11.60
N PRO A 584 23.63 18.42 -10.72
CA PRO A 584 23.28 18.24 -9.32
C PRO A 584 23.32 19.57 -8.59
N VAL A 585 22.42 19.70 -7.62
CA VAL A 585 22.62 20.63 -6.51
C VAL A 585 22.71 19.82 -5.23
N ARG A 586 23.87 19.85 -4.60
CA ARG A 586 24.11 19.16 -3.33
C ARG A 586 23.27 19.81 -2.23
N GLY A 587 22.64 18.96 -1.44
CA GLY A 587 21.87 19.35 -0.27
C GLY A 587 22.25 18.49 0.91
N GLN A 588 22.94 19.09 1.87
CA GLN A 588 23.18 18.48 3.17
C GLN A 588 22.02 18.79 4.12
N THR A 589 21.60 17.75 4.87
CA THR A 589 20.56 17.82 5.89
C THR A 589 20.97 16.94 7.08
N VAL A 590 20.36 17.18 8.23
CA VAL A 590 20.50 16.33 9.42
C VAL A 590 19.12 15.86 9.83
N LEU A 591 18.97 14.56 10.07
CA LEU A 591 17.76 13.96 10.60
C LEU A 591 17.89 13.84 12.12
N LEU A 592 16.94 14.41 12.84
CA LEU A 592 16.93 14.44 14.30
C LEU A 592 15.70 13.71 14.85
N ARG A 593 15.84 13.03 16.00
CA ARG A 593 14.72 12.44 16.75
C ARG A 593 14.13 13.49 17.68
N ALA A 594 13.09 14.20 17.23
CA ALA A 594 12.48 15.29 17.98
C ALA A 594 10.95 15.28 17.86
N PRO A 595 10.26 14.26 18.43
CA PRO A 595 8.82 14.06 18.24
C PRO A 595 7.95 15.19 18.82
N TRP A 596 8.51 16.03 19.70
CA TRP A 596 7.84 17.20 20.27
C TRP A 596 7.74 18.38 19.30
N VAL A 597 8.51 18.41 18.21
CA VAL A 597 8.44 19.50 17.24
C VAL A 597 7.25 19.29 16.31
N LYS A 598 6.23 20.15 16.44
CA LYS A 598 4.95 20.07 15.70
C LYS A 598 4.69 21.24 14.76
N ARG A 599 5.74 21.99 14.39
CA ARG A 599 5.63 23.11 13.44
C ARG A 599 6.71 22.99 12.38
N CYS A 600 6.33 23.22 11.13
CA CYS A 600 7.26 23.27 10.02
C CYS A 600 7.66 24.73 9.79
N MET A 601 8.95 24.99 9.57
CA MET A 601 9.47 26.36 9.53
C MET A 601 10.55 26.47 8.46
N SER A 602 10.57 27.58 7.71
CA SER A 602 11.69 27.94 6.86
C SER A 602 12.05 29.42 6.96
N LEU A 603 13.32 29.74 6.75
CA LEU A 603 13.84 31.10 6.56
C LEU A 603 14.62 31.13 5.25
N SER A 604 14.30 32.11 4.41
CA SER A 604 14.86 32.24 3.06
C SER A 604 15.22 33.68 2.67
N GLY A 605 16.05 33.82 1.64
CA GLY A 605 16.51 35.11 1.12
C GLY A 605 17.81 35.61 1.76
N GLY A 606 18.20 36.86 1.48
CA GLY A 606 19.42 37.47 2.01
C GLY A 606 20.63 37.30 1.10
N LYS A 607 21.75 37.93 1.49
CA LYS A 607 22.98 38.03 0.66
C LYS A 607 23.62 36.68 0.34
N ASP A 608 23.41 35.68 1.19
CA ASP A 608 23.93 34.31 1.08
C ASP A 608 22.97 33.37 0.34
N GLY A 609 21.69 33.72 0.21
CA GLY A 609 20.67 32.91 -0.48
C GLY A 609 20.42 31.55 0.17
N ILE A 610 20.81 31.37 1.44
CA ILE A 610 20.75 30.09 2.14
C ILE A 610 19.32 29.84 2.65
N TRP A 611 18.82 28.62 2.44
CA TRP A 611 17.59 28.15 3.06
C TRP A 611 17.88 27.43 4.38
N THR A 612 17.23 27.90 5.43
CA THR A 612 17.15 27.23 6.73
C THR A 612 15.76 26.64 6.87
N TYR A 613 15.62 25.35 7.16
CA TYR A 613 14.33 24.70 7.31
C TYR A 613 14.32 23.63 8.39
N VAL A 614 13.15 23.45 8.99
CA VAL A 614 12.82 22.45 10.02
C VAL A 614 11.54 21.76 9.57
N ILE A 615 11.62 20.46 9.29
CA ILE A 615 10.57 19.67 8.61
C ILE A 615 10.23 18.44 9.46
N PRO A 616 9.21 18.52 10.33
CA PRO A 616 8.74 17.36 11.08
C PRO A 616 8.10 16.30 10.16
N ARG A 617 8.35 15.03 10.48
CA ARG A 617 7.77 13.85 9.84
C ARG A 617 6.86 13.09 10.79
N ARG A 618 5.95 12.29 10.21
CA ARG A 618 4.97 11.49 10.97
C ARG A 618 5.64 10.53 11.94
N SER A 619 6.82 10.01 11.58
CA SER A 619 7.64 9.12 12.43
C SER A 619 8.02 9.74 13.78
N GLY A 620 7.97 11.06 13.92
CA GLY A 620 8.55 11.79 15.05
C GLY A 620 9.96 12.30 14.80
N ASP A 621 10.52 12.04 13.62
CA ASP A 621 11.81 12.60 13.21
C ASP A 621 11.62 13.95 12.54
N VAL A 622 12.65 14.77 12.57
CA VAL A 622 12.65 16.13 12.02
C VAL A 622 13.87 16.27 11.12
N ILE A 623 13.63 16.62 9.86
CA ILE A 623 14.72 17.02 8.96
C ILE A 623 15.03 18.48 9.21
N VAL A 624 16.29 18.76 9.46
CA VAL A 624 16.82 20.12 9.50
C VAL A 624 17.83 20.32 8.39
N GLY A 625 17.82 21.51 7.80
CA GLY A 625 18.75 21.83 6.73
C GLY A 625 18.72 23.31 6.37
N GLY A 626 19.40 23.70 5.29
CA GLY A 626 20.33 22.85 4.56
C GLY A 626 21.28 23.67 3.70
N THR A 627 21.81 23.03 2.66
CA THR A 627 22.70 23.66 1.66
C THR A 627 22.14 23.63 0.25
N TYR A 628 22.74 24.45 -0.61
CA TYR A 628 22.42 24.58 -2.02
C TYR A 628 23.71 24.76 -2.84
N ASP A 629 24.49 23.68 -3.01
CA ASP A 629 25.80 23.76 -3.67
C ASP A 629 25.71 23.22 -5.11
N ALA A 630 25.60 24.12 -6.09
CA ALA A 630 25.43 23.74 -7.50
C ALA A 630 26.71 23.13 -8.08
N ASN A 631 26.56 22.00 -8.79
CA ASN A 631 27.64 21.18 -9.35
C ASN A 631 28.62 20.59 -8.32
N ASP A 632 28.28 20.62 -7.04
CA ASP A 632 29.03 19.88 -6.03
C ASP A 632 28.59 18.40 -6.07
N TRP A 633 29.54 17.51 -6.37
CA TRP A 633 29.32 16.06 -6.44
C TRP A 633 29.86 15.32 -5.21
N TYR A 634 30.23 16.04 -4.15
CA TYR A 634 30.73 15.42 -2.93
C TYR A 634 29.56 14.80 -2.13
N SER A 635 29.55 13.47 -2.06
CA SER A 635 28.42 12.67 -1.57
C SER A 635 28.31 12.57 -0.06
N LEU A 636 29.33 12.99 0.70
CA LEU A 636 29.37 12.86 2.15
C LEU A 636 28.99 14.17 2.84
N PRO A 637 28.38 14.11 4.03
CA PRO A 637 28.18 15.29 4.86
C PRO A 637 29.53 15.89 5.28
N ARG A 638 29.55 17.22 5.40
CA ARG A 638 30.67 18.01 5.88
C ARG A 638 30.40 18.43 7.33
N PRO A 639 31.26 18.11 8.32
CA PRO A 639 31.01 18.43 9.73
C PRO A 639 30.78 19.92 9.98
N GLU A 640 31.53 20.79 9.31
CA GLU A 640 31.37 22.24 9.40
C GLU A 640 30.01 22.72 8.88
N THR A 641 29.46 22.02 7.89
CA THR A 641 28.11 22.29 7.37
C THR A 641 27.03 21.82 8.34
N THR A 642 27.22 20.69 9.03
CA THR A 642 26.32 20.25 10.12
C THR A 642 26.27 21.31 11.22
N GLN A 643 27.43 21.77 11.67
CA GLN A 643 27.55 22.82 12.70
C GLN A 643 26.86 24.12 12.28
N ASP A 644 27.02 24.52 11.02
CA ASP A 644 26.32 25.68 10.45
C ASP A 644 24.78 25.50 10.42
N ILE A 645 24.30 24.33 9.95
CA ILE A 645 22.87 24.00 9.95
C ILE A 645 22.31 24.13 11.36
N PHE A 646 22.97 23.55 12.36
CA PHE A 646 22.53 23.62 13.76
C PHE A 646 22.49 25.04 14.31
N ARG A 647 23.48 25.86 14.01
CA ARG A 647 23.47 27.28 14.41
C ARG A 647 22.23 27.99 13.87
N ARG A 648 21.97 27.87 12.57
CA ARG A 648 20.85 28.54 11.91
C ARG A 648 19.48 28.02 12.35
N VAL A 649 19.33 26.71 12.51
CA VAL A 649 18.01 26.14 12.87
C VAL A 649 17.63 26.45 14.32
N LEU A 650 18.61 26.61 15.22
CA LEU A 650 18.37 27.05 16.60
C LEU A 650 17.91 28.51 16.68
N GLU A 651 18.27 29.36 15.71
CA GLU A 651 17.80 30.74 15.64
C GLU A 651 16.31 30.83 15.30
N ILE A 652 15.82 29.95 14.42
CA ILE A 652 14.42 29.97 13.99
C ILE A 652 13.52 28.99 14.78
N CYS A 653 14.10 27.95 15.38
CA CYS A 653 13.36 26.90 16.09
C CYS A 653 14.11 26.46 17.36
N PRO A 654 14.14 27.29 18.43
CA PRO A 654 14.76 26.92 19.69
C PRO A 654 14.06 25.72 20.37
N GLU A 655 12.82 25.41 19.98
CA GLU A 655 12.06 24.24 20.47
C GLU A 655 12.60 22.90 19.98
N LEU A 656 13.52 22.91 19.02
CA LEU A 656 14.21 21.71 18.55
C LEU A 656 15.02 21.05 19.68
N VAL A 657 15.49 21.85 20.64
CA VAL A 657 16.22 21.42 21.82
C VAL A 657 15.32 20.55 22.72
N PRO A 658 15.82 19.42 23.26
CA PRO A 658 15.03 18.53 24.12
C PRO A 658 14.27 19.27 25.23
N PRO A 659 13.00 18.91 25.51
CA PRO A 659 12.18 19.58 26.54
C PRO A 659 12.84 19.62 27.92
N GLU A 660 13.59 18.58 28.28
CA GLU A 660 14.28 18.45 29.57
C GLU A 660 15.30 19.58 29.73
N VAL A 661 16.11 19.82 28.69
CA VAL A 661 17.08 20.91 28.64
C VAL A 661 16.40 22.28 28.70
N ARG A 662 15.31 22.46 27.95
CA ARG A 662 14.59 23.74 27.94
C ARG A 662 13.93 24.06 29.29
N SER A 663 13.55 23.03 30.06
CA SER A 663 12.95 23.18 31.39
C SER A 663 13.93 23.73 32.44
N GLU A 664 15.24 23.60 32.22
CA GLU A 664 16.30 24.14 33.07
C GLU A 664 16.47 25.66 32.93
N GLY A 665 15.73 26.31 32.02
CA GLY A 665 15.79 27.76 31.79
C GLY A 665 17.07 28.23 31.07
N ARG A 666 17.94 27.31 30.65
CA ARG A 666 19.14 27.63 29.87
C ARG A 666 18.83 27.74 28.38
N LYS A 667 19.57 28.61 27.68
CA LYS A 667 19.54 28.68 26.22
C LYS A 667 20.15 27.39 25.65
N GLY A 668 19.44 26.72 24.75
CA GLY A 668 19.96 25.52 24.10
C GLY A 668 21.16 25.81 23.21
N SER A 669 22.03 24.82 23.07
CA SER A 669 23.25 24.87 22.28
C SER A 669 23.29 23.76 21.22
N ILE A 670 24.33 23.76 20.39
CA ILE A 670 24.51 22.73 19.36
C ILE A 670 24.75 21.36 20.01
N GLU A 671 25.47 21.34 21.13
CA GLU A 671 25.78 20.13 21.90
C GLU A 671 24.51 19.40 22.36
N ASP A 672 23.40 20.12 22.56
CA ASP A 672 22.11 19.54 22.93
C ASP A 672 21.42 18.80 21.78
N LEU A 673 21.81 19.08 20.53
CA LEU A 673 21.25 18.41 19.35
C LEU A 673 22.05 17.16 18.96
N LEU A 674 23.32 17.05 19.34
CA LEU A 674 24.19 15.92 18.98
C LEU A 674 23.62 14.55 19.41
N PRO A 675 23.10 14.37 20.64
CA PRO A 675 22.60 13.07 21.09
C PRO A 675 21.33 12.61 20.38
N ILE A 676 20.60 13.52 19.74
CA ILE A 676 19.34 13.23 19.04
C ILE A 676 19.53 13.13 17.52
N ILE A 677 20.77 13.14 17.02
CA ILE A 677 21.06 12.87 15.60
C ILE A 677 20.72 11.42 15.29
N VAL A 678 19.81 11.24 14.34
CA VAL A 678 19.52 9.93 13.73
C VAL A 678 20.49 9.68 12.58
N GLU A 679 20.72 10.70 11.74
CA GLU A 679 21.53 10.54 10.53
C GLU A 679 21.96 11.90 9.95
N GLU A 680 23.20 11.97 9.47
CA GLU A 680 23.67 13.07 8.62
C GLU A 680 23.56 12.67 7.15
N ASN A 681 22.89 13.49 6.35
CA ASN A 681 22.46 13.14 5.00
C ASN A 681 23.02 14.12 3.96
N CYS A 682 23.41 13.60 2.80
CA CYS A 682 23.80 14.42 1.66
C CYS A 682 23.23 13.84 0.36
N GLY A 683 22.28 14.55 -0.26
CA GLY A 683 21.64 14.16 -1.51
C GLY A 683 21.91 15.13 -2.65
N PHE A 684 21.75 14.65 -3.89
CA PHE A 684 21.90 15.48 -5.09
C PHE A 684 20.55 15.76 -5.73
N ARG A 685 20.08 17.01 -5.64
CA ARG A 685 18.85 17.45 -6.31
C ARG A 685 19.08 17.42 -7.83
N PRO A 686 18.20 16.76 -8.60
CA PRO A 686 18.34 16.67 -10.06
C PRO A 686 17.85 17.96 -10.73
N CYS A 687 18.67 19.01 -10.66
CA CYS A 687 18.32 20.31 -11.23
C CYS A 687 18.55 20.34 -12.74
N ARG A 688 17.86 21.24 -13.43
CA ARG A 688 18.01 21.45 -14.87
C ARG A 688 18.01 22.94 -15.22
N LYS A 689 18.95 23.37 -16.08
CA LYS A 689 18.95 24.72 -16.64
C LYS A 689 17.74 24.86 -17.58
N GLY A 690 16.97 25.94 -17.43
CA GLY A 690 15.73 26.14 -18.19
C GLY A 690 14.49 25.50 -17.56
N GLY A 691 14.59 24.94 -16.34
CA GLY A 691 13.45 24.38 -15.62
C GLY A 691 13.14 22.93 -16.01
N VAL A 692 11.96 22.47 -15.57
CA VAL A 692 11.46 21.12 -15.83
C VAL A 692 11.43 20.82 -17.33
N ARG A 693 11.87 19.64 -17.73
CA ARG A 693 11.65 19.11 -19.08
C ARG A 693 10.39 18.26 -19.05
N LEU A 694 9.32 18.80 -19.62
CA LEU A 694 7.99 18.20 -19.66
C LEU A 694 7.42 18.32 -21.08
N GLU A 695 7.85 17.42 -21.95
CA GLU A 695 7.56 17.47 -23.38
C GLU A 695 7.56 16.05 -23.98
N LYS A 696 7.05 15.92 -25.20
CA LYS A 696 7.08 14.68 -25.98
C LYS A 696 7.94 14.86 -27.21
N GLU A 697 8.66 13.82 -27.59
CA GLU A 697 9.36 13.70 -28.87
C GLU A 697 9.14 12.32 -29.47
N TRP A 698 9.44 12.15 -30.75
CA TRP A 698 9.43 10.84 -31.40
C TRP A 698 10.86 10.40 -31.65
N LEU A 699 11.25 9.26 -31.08
CA LEU A 699 12.56 8.68 -31.35
C LEU A 699 12.44 7.57 -32.37
N GLN A 700 13.30 7.65 -33.39
CA GLN A 700 13.43 6.66 -34.45
C GLN A 700 14.68 5.79 -34.18
N THR A 701 14.44 4.49 -34.13
CA THR A 701 15.45 3.44 -34.14
C THR A 701 15.43 2.75 -35.51
N PRO A 702 16.45 1.95 -35.88
CA PRO A 702 16.43 1.19 -37.13
C PRO A 702 15.16 0.35 -37.34
N SER A 703 14.55 -0.13 -36.25
CA SER A 703 13.41 -1.06 -36.30
C SER A 703 12.07 -0.44 -35.90
N ARG A 704 12.06 0.67 -35.16
CA ARG A 704 10.83 1.24 -34.55
C ARG A 704 10.89 2.76 -34.39
N THR A 705 9.74 3.40 -34.55
CA THR A 705 9.52 4.80 -34.15
C THR A 705 8.43 4.84 -33.09
N ILE A 706 8.75 5.30 -31.88
CA ILE A 706 7.79 5.39 -30.76
C ILE A 706 7.91 6.77 -30.08
N PRO A 707 6.84 7.25 -29.42
CA PRO A 707 6.92 8.50 -28.68
C PRO A 707 7.65 8.29 -27.35
N VAL A 708 8.39 9.32 -26.98
CA VAL A 708 9.10 9.45 -25.71
C VAL A 708 8.62 10.70 -25.01
N VAL A 709 8.15 10.56 -23.77
CA VAL A 709 7.73 11.68 -22.92
C VAL A 709 8.80 11.92 -21.86
N HIS A 710 9.31 13.14 -21.76
CA HIS A 710 10.26 13.53 -20.72
C HIS A 710 9.51 14.14 -19.55
N ASN A 711 9.81 13.70 -18.33
CA ASN A 711 9.32 14.30 -17.09
C ASN A 711 10.41 14.26 -16.01
N TYR A 712 11.32 15.23 -16.03
CA TYR A 712 12.40 15.39 -15.04
C TYR A 712 12.92 16.82 -14.95
N GLY A 713 13.77 17.09 -13.96
CA GLY A 713 14.41 18.40 -13.80
C GLY A 713 13.53 19.42 -13.07
N GLN A 714 12.66 18.97 -12.17
CA GLN A 714 11.73 19.82 -11.40
C GLN A 714 12.50 20.89 -10.59
N VAL A 715 12.54 22.10 -11.16
CA VAL A 715 13.22 23.33 -10.72
C VAL A 715 12.26 24.48 -10.99
N VAL A 716 12.19 25.44 -10.07
CA VAL A 716 11.36 26.65 -10.25
C VAL A 716 12.24 27.86 -10.54
N PHE A 717 11.79 28.69 -11.48
CA PHE A 717 12.45 29.91 -11.93
C PHE A 717 11.88 31.12 -11.16
N LEU A 718 12.68 31.77 -10.32
CA LEU A 718 12.27 33.01 -9.65
C LEU A 718 12.60 34.21 -10.56
N GLY A 719 11.86 34.41 -11.66
CA GLY A 719 11.82 35.71 -12.37
C GLY A 719 11.77 35.71 -13.90
N LEU A 720 10.66 36.26 -14.44
CA LEU A 720 10.37 36.85 -15.77
C LEU A 720 10.34 35.95 -17.04
N PRO A 721 9.54 36.33 -18.08
CA PRO A 721 8.95 35.41 -19.05
C PRO A 721 9.92 34.92 -20.13
N LEU A 722 9.48 33.87 -20.84
CA LEU A 722 10.10 33.11 -21.94
C LEU A 722 10.51 33.96 -23.17
N THR A 723 11.31 35.01 -23.02
CA THR A 723 12.00 35.65 -24.15
C THR A 723 13.26 36.36 -23.64
N GLY A 724 14.44 35.81 -23.93
CA GLY A 724 15.71 36.54 -23.82
C GLY A 724 16.74 35.90 -22.88
N VAL A 725 17.92 35.65 -23.45
CA VAL A 725 19.16 35.27 -22.76
C VAL A 725 19.51 36.30 -21.66
N LEU A 726 19.94 35.87 -20.46
CA LEU A 726 21.04 36.47 -19.64
C LEU A 726 21.22 35.85 -18.22
N THR A 727 22.36 35.19 -18.03
CA THR A 727 23.46 35.41 -17.03
C THR A 727 23.25 35.98 -15.60
N THR A 728 22.34 35.50 -14.76
CA THR A 728 22.65 35.45 -13.30
C THR A 728 22.20 34.14 -12.63
N PRO A 729 23.02 33.49 -11.77
CA PRO A 729 22.66 32.22 -11.12
C PRO A 729 21.70 32.33 -9.92
N ARG A 730 21.31 33.54 -9.50
CA ARG A 730 20.78 33.78 -8.13
C ARG A 730 19.36 33.28 -7.88
N ASN A 731 18.60 32.92 -8.92
CA ASN A 731 17.14 32.73 -8.80
C ASN A 731 16.65 31.33 -9.24
N ARG A 732 17.53 30.33 -9.29
CA ARG A 732 17.15 28.96 -9.65
C ARG A 732 17.29 28.07 -8.43
N HIS A 733 16.16 27.64 -7.89
CA HIS A 733 16.10 26.62 -6.85
C HIS A 733 15.59 25.32 -7.48
N GLY A 734 16.22 24.19 -7.19
CA GLY A 734 15.68 22.87 -7.52
C GLY A 734 15.41 22.04 -6.27
N GLY A 735 14.88 20.83 -6.47
CA GLY A 735 14.46 19.97 -5.36
C GLY A 735 12.94 19.91 -5.15
N PHE A 736 12.15 20.32 -6.14
CA PHE A 736 10.69 20.40 -6.05
C PHE A 736 9.98 19.13 -6.53
N GLY A 737 10.69 18.00 -6.58
CA GLY A 737 10.15 16.74 -7.08
C GLY A 737 8.87 16.32 -6.37
N TYR A 738 8.83 16.39 -5.04
CA TYR A 738 7.64 16.06 -4.26
C TYR A 738 6.52 17.09 -4.43
N ILE A 739 6.85 18.38 -4.50
CA ILE A 739 5.89 19.49 -4.65
C ILE A 739 5.16 19.45 -6.00
N ALA A 740 5.78 18.87 -7.02
CA ALA A 740 5.25 18.81 -8.39
C ALA A 740 4.85 17.38 -8.84
N CYS A 741 5.00 16.34 -8.01
CA CYS A 741 4.99 14.95 -8.50
C CYS A 741 3.66 14.49 -9.11
N TYR A 742 2.51 14.93 -8.62
CA TYR A 742 1.21 14.53 -9.19
C TYR A 742 0.80 15.43 -10.35
N GLY A 743 1.01 16.74 -10.26
CA GLY A 743 0.69 17.68 -11.34
C GLY A 743 1.55 17.44 -12.58
N SER A 744 2.86 17.19 -12.40
CA SER A 744 3.74 16.82 -13.51
C SER A 744 3.39 15.45 -14.11
N ALA A 745 2.97 14.49 -13.28
CA ALA A 745 2.47 13.20 -13.76
C ALA A 745 1.20 13.36 -14.63
N SER A 746 0.27 14.24 -14.25
CA SER A 746 -0.92 14.55 -15.06
C SER A 746 -0.58 15.19 -16.39
N ALA A 747 0.38 16.13 -16.40
CA ALA A 747 0.86 16.72 -17.63
C ALA A 747 1.60 15.70 -18.53
N ALA A 748 2.42 14.83 -17.96
CA ALA A 748 3.09 13.75 -18.68
C ALA A 748 2.07 12.76 -19.30
N LEU A 749 1.00 12.41 -18.57
CA LEU A 749 -0.08 11.58 -19.09
C LEU A 749 -0.78 12.24 -20.30
N ARG A 750 -1.11 13.54 -20.23
CA ARG A 750 -1.71 14.25 -21.37
C ARG A 750 -0.80 14.21 -22.60
N LEU A 751 0.48 14.49 -22.43
CA LEU A 751 1.47 14.42 -23.51
C LEU A 751 1.56 13.01 -24.11
N LEU A 752 1.50 11.99 -23.26
CA LEU A 752 1.50 10.58 -23.68
C LEU A 752 0.24 10.24 -24.49
N GLU A 753 -0.95 10.63 -24.01
CA GLU A 753 -2.21 10.40 -24.70
C GLU A 753 -2.24 11.08 -26.07
N GLU A 754 -1.85 12.36 -26.13
CA GLU A 754 -1.75 13.09 -27.40
C GLU A 754 -0.75 12.43 -28.37
N ALA A 755 0.36 11.89 -27.86
CA ALA A 755 1.34 11.19 -28.70
C ALA A 755 0.78 9.90 -29.29
N LEU A 756 -0.03 9.17 -28.51
CA LEU A 756 -0.58 7.88 -28.90
C LEU A 756 -1.84 8.01 -29.78
N ILE A 757 -2.56 9.13 -29.70
CA ILE A 757 -3.73 9.43 -30.56
C ILE A 757 -3.32 9.96 -31.94
N GLY A 758 -2.16 10.61 -32.06
CA GLY A 758 -1.66 11.20 -33.31
C GLY A 758 -1.21 10.22 -34.40
N ARG A 759 -1.75 8.99 -34.42
CA ARG A 759 -1.50 7.96 -35.43
C ARG A 759 -2.77 7.48 -36.11
#